data_AF-A0A834EWM4-F1
#
_entry.id   AF-A0A834EWM4-F1
#
_cell.length_a   1.000
_cell.length_b   1.000
_cell.length_c   1.000
_cell.angle_alpha   90.00
_cell.angle_beta   90.00
_cell.angle_gamma   90.00
#
_symmetry.space_group_name_H-M   'P 1'
#
loop_
_entity.id
_entity.type
_entity.pdbx_description
1 polymer ?
#
loop_
_entity_poly.entity_id
_entity_poly.type
_entity_poly.pdbx_seq_one_letter_code
_entity_poly.pdbx_strand_id
1 'polypeptide(L)'
;MYLCEQLDIHIFGGNATTSLLAALYSFVCSVVAVALLYGLCYGALKDSWDGQHIPVLFSVFCGLLVAVSYHLSRQSSDPSVLFSLMQSKIFPKTEEKNPEDPLSEVKDPLPEKLRNSVSERLQSDLVVCVVIGVLYFAVHVSTVFTVLQPALKYVLYTLVGFVGFVTHYLLPQVRKQLPWHCFSHPLLKTVEYSQYEVRNAATVMWFEKLHVWLLFMEKNIIYPLIVLNELSSSAETIASPKKLDTELGALMITIAGLKLLRSSFSSPTYQYVTVIFTVLFFKIDYEAFSETMLLDLFFMSILFNKLWELLYKLQFVYTYIAPWQITWGSAFHAFAQPFAVPHSAMLFVQAAVSAFFSTPLNPFLGSAIFITSYVRPVKFWERDYNTKRVDHSNTRLASQLDRNPGSDDNNLNSIFYEHLTRSLQHSLCGDLLLGRWGNYSTGDCFILASDYLNALVHLIEIGNGLVTFQLRGLEFRGTYCQQREVEAITEGVEEDEGFCCCEPGHIPHVLSFNAAFSQRWLAWEVIVTKYILEGYSITDNSAASMLQVFDLRKVLTTYYVKGIIYYVTTSSKLEEWLANETMQEGLRLCADRNYVDVDPTFNPNIDEDYDHRLAGISRESFCVIYLNWIEYCSSRRAKPLDVDKDSSLVTLCYGLCVLGRRALGTASHHMSSNLESFLYGLHALFKGDFRISSIRDEWIFADMELLRKVVVPGIRMSIKLHQDHFTSPDEYDDPTVLYEAIVSHEKNLVIAHEGDPAWRSAVLANSPSLLALRHVMDDGTNEYKIIMLNRRYLSFRVIKVNKECVRGLWAGQQQELVFLRNRNPERGSIQNAKQALRNMINSSCDQPIGYPIFVSPLTTSYSDSHEQLKEILGGPISLGNIRNFIVSTWHRLRKGCGAGCNSGGNIEDSDTGGGTSCTSNNATVANDPHSTVSPGSTGNSGQGPGAGLHPPVTSYPPALGTSHSSHSVQSSLVRQSPARASVASQSSYCYSSRHSSLRMSTTGFVPCRRSSTSQISLRNLPSSIQSRLSMVNQMEPSGQGGTACLQHGLPSSSSSSQSIPACKHHTLVGFLGTDGGQSSTSDAPPGNTLSPANNSHAKKGEVIYRVQIVDPTQILDGINLSKRKELQWPDEGIRLKAGRNSWKDWSPQEGMEGHVIHRWVPCSRDPGTRSHIDKTVLLVQIDDKYVTVIETGVLELGAEV
;
A
#
# COMPACT_ATOMS: atom_id res chain seq x y z
N MET A 1 22.72 -24.02 -2.42
CA MET A 1 22.18 -22.64 -2.52
C MET A 1 23.19 -21.66 -1.97
N TYR A 2 23.18 -21.28 -0.68
CA TYR A 2 24.10 -20.29 -0.09
C TYR A 2 25.55 -20.31 -0.62
N LEU A 3 26.23 -21.46 -0.60
CA LEU A 3 27.61 -21.58 -1.08
C LEU A 3 27.75 -21.28 -2.59
N CYS A 4 26.84 -21.79 -3.42
CA CYS A 4 26.81 -21.50 -4.87
C CYS A 4 26.56 -20.01 -5.15
N GLU A 5 25.62 -19.41 -4.40
CA GLU A 5 25.24 -18.00 -4.51
C GLU A 5 26.39 -17.06 -4.10
N GLN A 6 27.04 -17.31 -2.96
CA GLN A 6 28.20 -16.50 -2.53
C GLN A 6 29.40 -16.63 -3.48
N LEU A 7 29.65 -17.82 -4.04
CA LEU A 7 30.70 -18.01 -5.03
C LEU A 7 30.38 -17.27 -6.33
N ASP A 8 29.16 -17.37 -6.86
CA ASP A 8 28.76 -16.66 -8.09
C ASP A 8 28.83 -15.14 -7.92
N ILE A 9 28.32 -14.61 -6.80
CA ILE A 9 28.39 -13.17 -6.47
C ILE A 9 29.86 -12.70 -6.32
N HIS A 10 30.66 -13.33 -5.47
CA HIS A 10 31.98 -12.78 -5.10
C HIS A 10 33.12 -13.14 -6.07
N ILE A 11 33.01 -14.23 -6.84
CA ILE A 11 34.01 -14.66 -7.83
C ILE A 11 33.64 -14.21 -9.24
N PHE A 12 32.38 -14.38 -9.66
CA PHE A 12 31.94 -14.12 -11.04
C PHE A 12 31.05 -12.87 -11.21
N GLY A 13 30.78 -12.12 -10.13
CA GLY A 13 29.95 -10.91 -10.17
C GLY A 13 28.48 -11.18 -10.43
N GLY A 14 27.99 -12.37 -10.07
CA GLY A 14 26.61 -12.80 -10.28
C GLY A 14 25.59 -12.15 -9.36
N ASN A 15 24.31 -12.47 -9.62
CA ASN A 15 23.16 -11.96 -8.88
C ASN A 15 22.74 -12.96 -7.79
N ALA A 16 21.88 -12.52 -6.86
CA ALA A 16 21.23 -13.40 -5.90
C ALA A 16 20.22 -14.36 -6.55
N THR A 17 19.90 -15.47 -5.89
CA THR A 17 19.28 -16.64 -6.54
C THR A 17 17.90 -16.99 -5.96
N THR A 18 16.97 -17.38 -6.83
CA THR A 18 15.56 -17.67 -6.49
C THR A 18 15.32 -19.07 -5.89
N SER A 19 16.18 -20.03 -6.18
CA SER A 19 16.04 -21.44 -5.74
C SER A 19 17.38 -22.19 -5.76
N LEU A 20 17.41 -23.42 -5.22
CA LEU A 20 18.59 -24.29 -5.31
C LEU A 20 18.97 -24.62 -6.77
N LEU A 21 17.97 -24.85 -7.64
CA LEU A 21 18.19 -25.14 -9.06
C LEU A 21 18.74 -23.91 -9.79
N ALA A 22 18.15 -22.73 -9.56
CA ALA A 22 18.61 -21.45 -10.07
C ALA A 22 20.05 -21.14 -9.66
N ALA A 23 20.42 -21.42 -8.40
CA ALA A 23 21.77 -21.20 -7.89
C ALA A 23 22.82 -22.13 -8.55
N LEU A 24 22.45 -23.37 -8.85
CA LEU A 24 23.31 -24.28 -9.62
C LEU A 24 23.40 -23.85 -11.09
N TYR A 25 22.28 -23.43 -11.68
CA TYR A 25 22.20 -22.99 -13.08
C TYR A 25 23.03 -21.73 -13.34
N SER A 26 22.89 -20.67 -12.53
CA SER A 26 23.71 -19.45 -12.67
C SER A 26 25.20 -19.74 -12.52
N PHE A 27 25.58 -20.50 -11.49
CA PHE A 27 26.97 -20.90 -11.26
C PHE A 27 27.56 -21.69 -12.44
N VAL A 28 26.82 -22.65 -13.01
CA VAL A 28 27.26 -23.39 -14.20
C VAL A 28 27.38 -22.49 -15.43
N CYS A 29 26.45 -21.54 -15.63
CA CYS A 29 26.55 -20.57 -16.73
C CYS A 29 27.81 -19.69 -16.59
N SER A 30 28.13 -19.23 -15.38
CA SER A 30 29.36 -18.48 -15.10
C SER A 30 30.63 -19.30 -15.39
N VAL A 31 30.67 -20.56 -14.96
CA VAL A 31 31.81 -21.46 -15.22
C VAL A 31 31.98 -21.73 -16.72
N VAL A 32 30.89 -21.96 -17.46
CA VAL A 32 30.94 -22.14 -18.92
C VAL A 32 31.42 -20.87 -19.64
N ALA A 33 30.96 -19.69 -19.21
CA ALA A 33 31.40 -18.42 -19.76
C ALA A 33 32.90 -18.16 -19.52
N VAL A 34 33.40 -18.43 -18.31
CA VAL A 34 34.84 -18.35 -18.02
C VAL A 34 35.63 -19.34 -18.86
N ALA A 35 35.18 -20.60 -19.02
CA ALA A 35 35.87 -21.59 -19.84
C ALA A 35 35.97 -21.19 -21.32
N LEU A 36 34.92 -20.61 -21.89
CA LEU A 36 34.90 -20.11 -23.28
C LEU A 36 35.84 -18.90 -23.47
N LEU A 37 35.82 -17.95 -22.54
CA LEU A 37 36.65 -16.74 -22.61
C LEU A 37 38.13 -17.03 -22.28
N TYR A 38 38.40 -17.97 -21.38
CA TYR A 38 39.75 -18.39 -20.99
C TYR A 38 40.57 -18.89 -22.18
N GLY A 39 39.99 -19.70 -23.07
CA GLY A 39 40.70 -20.22 -24.24
C GLY A 39 41.18 -19.11 -25.19
N LEU A 40 40.39 -18.04 -25.33
CA LEU A 40 40.78 -16.86 -26.12
C LEU A 40 41.84 -16.01 -25.40
N CYS A 41 41.70 -15.84 -24.08
CA CYS A 41 42.65 -15.10 -23.25
C CYS A 41 44.04 -15.77 -23.26
N TYR A 42 44.09 -17.07 -23.00
CA TYR A 42 45.32 -17.87 -23.01
C TYR A 42 45.98 -17.89 -24.38
N GLY A 43 45.20 -18.09 -25.46
CA GLY A 43 45.72 -18.03 -26.83
C GLY A 43 46.38 -16.68 -27.14
N ALA A 44 45.81 -15.58 -26.67
CA ALA A 44 46.32 -14.23 -26.89
C ALA A 44 47.48 -13.80 -25.97
N LEU A 45 47.77 -14.58 -24.92
CA LEU A 45 48.89 -14.35 -23.99
C LEU A 45 50.07 -15.31 -24.23
N LYS A 46 49.91 -16.25 -25.18
CA LYS A 46 50.93 -17.22 -25.58
C LYS A 46 51.87 -16.70 -26.67
N ASP A 47 51.37 -15.83 -27.54
CA ASP A 47 52.18 -15.10 -28.52
C ASP A 47 52.82 -13.87 -27.85
N SER A 48 54.03 -13.50 -28.24
CA SER A 48 54.76 -12.37 -27.66
C SER A 48 54.11 -11.03 -28.03
N TRP A 49 53.85 -10.19 -27.03
CA TRP A 49 53.30 -8.85 -27.22
C TRP A 49 54.40 -7.88 -27.67
N ASP A 50 54.32 -7.37 -28.90
CA ASP A 50 55.14 -6.24 -29.32
C ASP A 50 54.64 -4.96 -28.66
N GLY A 51 55.51 -4.22 -27.96
CA GLY A 51 55.17 -3.05 -27.14
C GLY A 51 54.56 -1.82 -27.85
N GLN A 52 54.18 -1.95 -29.13
CA GLN A 52 53.43 -0.96 -29.91
C GLN A 52 52.06 -1.47 -30.40
N HIS A 53 51.80 -2.79 -30.33
CA HIS A 53 50.60 -3.42 -30.90
C HIS A 53 50.00 -4.48 -29.98
N ILE A 54 48.77 -4.22 -29.50
CA ILE A 54 47.96 -5.22 -28.78
C ILE A 54 47.58 -6.35 -29.75
N PRO A 55 47.72 -7.64 -29.38
CA PRO A 55 47.28 -8.75 -30.23
C PRO A 55 45.78 -8.68 -30.55
N VAL A 56 45.43 -8.87 -31.82
CA VAL A 56 44.03 -8.84 -32.28
C VAL A 56 43.17 -9.86 -31.52
N LEU A 57 43.72 -11.03 -31.19
CA LEU A 57 43.03 -12.07 -30.41
C LEU A 57 42.70 -11.61 -28.98
N PHE A 58 43.57 -10.80 -28.35
CA PHE A 58 43.28 -10.23 -27.03
C PHE A 58 42.16 -9.20 -27.11
N SER A 59 42.14 -8.38 -28.17
CA SER A 59 41.03 -7.46 -28.43
C SER A 59 39.71 -8.17 -28.73
N VAL A 60 39.72 -9.34 -29.40
CA VAL A 60 38.54 -10.20 -29.58
C VAL A 60 38.04 -10.74 -28.24
N PHE A 61 38.95 -11.24 -27.38
CA PHE A 61 38.64 -11.62 -26.00
C PHE A 61 37.97 -10.46 -25.25
N CYS A 62 38.54 -9.25 -25.29
CA CYS A 62 37.99 -8.08 -24.62
C CYS A 62 36.60 -7.66 -25.12
N GLY A 63 36.36 -7.68 -26.44
CA GLY A 63 35.02 -7.41 -27.01
C GLY A 63 33.98 -8.45 -26.57
N LEU A 64 34.33 -9.74 -26.64
CA LEU A 64 33.45 -10.83 -26.19
C LEU A 64 33.23 -10.85 -24.68
N LEU A 65 34.24 -10.50 -23.88
CA LEU A 65 34.14 -10.39 -22.43
C LEU A 65 33.08 -9.37 -22.00
N VAL A 66 33.05 -8.18 -22.63
CA VAL A 66 32.01 -7.17 -22.34
C VAL A 66 30.63 -7.65 -22.79
N ALA A 67 30.51 -8.24 -23.98
CA ALA A 67 29.23 -8.76 -24.49
C ALA A 67 28.65 -9.91 -23.64
N VAL A 68 29.49 -10.87 -23.22
CA VAL A 68 29.10 -11.99 -22.36
C VAL A 68 28.75 -11.50 -20.95
N SER A 69 29.52 -10.57 -20.39
CA SER A 69 29.22 -9.94 -19.08
C SER A 69 27.88 -9.18 -19.12
N TYR A 70 27.59 -8.48 -20.22
CA TYR A 70 26.31 -7.80 -20.43
C TYR A 70 25.16 -8.80 -20.50
N HIS A 71 25.28 -9.88 -21.27
CA HIS A 71 24.25 -10.93 -21.35
C HIS A 71 23.98 -11.60 -19.99
N LEU A 72 25.02 -12.02 -19.28
CA LEU A 72 24.93 -12.67 -17.96
C LEU A 72 24.47 -11.72 -16.83
N SER A 73 24.43 -10.41 -17.07
CA SER A 73 23.78 -9.43 -16.18
C SER A 73 22.28 -9.27 -16.47
N ARG A 74 21.83 -9.61 -17.68
CA ARG A 74 20.44 -9.42 -18.17
C ARG A 74 19.58 -10.68 -18.12
N GLN A 75 20.19 -11.84 -17.88
CA GLN A 75 19.55 -13.14 -17.66
C GLN A 75 19.02 -13.27 -16.23
N SER A 76 17.83 -13.83 -16.06
CA SER A 76 17.23 -14.14 -14.76
C SER A 76 17.75 -15.47 -14.18
N SER A 77 17.86 -15.58 -12.85
CA SER A 77 18.32 -16.79 -12.18
C SER A 77 17.38 -18.00 -12.37
N ASP A 78 16.06 -17.77 -12.49
CA ASP A 78 15.09 -18.83 -12.76
C ASP A 78 15.02 -19.22 -14.26
N PRO A 79 15.31 -20.47 -14.64
CA PRO A 79 15.16 -20.95 -16.02
C PRO A 79 13.70 -21.27 -16.41
N SER A 80 12.71 -21.25 -15.51
CA SER A 80 11.35 -21.75 -15.79
C SER A 80 10.64 -21.05 -16.96
N VAL A 81 10.76 -19.71 -17.04
CA VAL A 81 10.15 -18.90 -18.10
C VAL A 81 10.84 -19.13 -19.45
N LEU A 82 12.17 -19.32 -19.45
CA LEU A 82 12.93 -19.68 -20.64
C LEU A 82 12.55 -21.07 -21.14
N PHE A 83 12.47 -22.05 -20.24
CA PHE A 83 12.14 -23.44 -20.58
C PHE A 83 10.70 -23.58 -21.10
N SER A 84 9.74 -22.86 -20.52
CA SER A 84 8.36 -22.82 -21.02
C SER A 84 8.24 -22.07 -22.36
N LEU A 85 9.02 -21.01 -22.58
CA LEU A 85 9.11 -20.33 -23.90
C LEU A 85 9.67 -21.28 -24.97
N MET A 86 10.72 -22.05 -24.65
CA MET A 86 11.26 -23.08 -25.55
C MET A 86 10.25 -24.20 -25.81
N GLN A 87 9.67 -24.78 -24.75
CA GLN A 87 8.64 -25.82 -24.86
C GLN A 87 7.47 -25.35 -25.74
N SER A 88 7.02 -24.11 -25.59
CA SER A 88 5.91 -23.55 -26.38
C SER A 88 6.23 -23.37 -27.88
N LYS A 89 7.51 -23.22 -28.25
CA LYS A 89 7.93 -23.10 -29.66
C LYS A 89 8.26 -24.46 -30.30
N ILE A 90 8.63 -25.46 -29.49
CA ILE A 90 8.91 -26.83 -29.94
C ILE A 90 7.62 -27.67 -29.97
N PHE A 91 6.73 -27.47 -29.00
CA PHE A 91 5.45 -28.15 -28.83
C PHE A 91 4.32 -27.13 -28.64
N PRO A 92 3.76 -26.57 -29.73
CA PRO A 92 2.57 -25.74 -29.64
C PRO A 92 1.39 -26.60 -29.14
N LYS A 93 0.94 -26.35 -27.91
CA LYS A 93 -0.26 -27.01 -27.37
C LYS A 93 -1.50 -26.45 -28.06
N THR A 94 -2.28 -27.32 -28.67
CA THR A 94 -3.69 -27.06 -28.98
C THR A 94 -4.45 -27.00 -27.66
N GLU A 95 -4.88 -25.82 -27.22
CA GLU A 95 -5.78 -25.70 -26.07
C GLU A 95 -7.20 -26.08 -26.51
N GLU A 96 -7.67 -27.26 -26.10
CA GLU A 96 -9.08 -27.65 -26.23
C GLU A 96 -9.93 -26.78 -25.29
N LYS A 97 -10.61 -25.77 -25.85
CA LYS A 97 -11.65 -25.03 -25.14
C LYS A 97 -12.89 -25.92 -24.98
N ASN A 98 -13.14 -26.42 -23.77
CA ASN A 98 -14.47 -26.92 -23.40
C ASN A 98 -15.44 -25.72 -23.33
N PRO A 99 -16.53 -25.70 -24.11
CA PRO A 99 -17.43 -24.53 -24.19
C PRO A 99 -18.43 -24.42 -23.03
N GLU A 100 -18.52 -25.42 -22.15
CA GLU A 100 -19.53 -25.49 -21.09
C GLU A 100 -19.04 -25.00 -19.71
N ASP A 101 -17.77 -24.60 -19.57
CA ASP A 101 -17.24 -24.06 -18.31
C ASP A 101 -17.22 -22.52 -18.33
N PRO A 102 -18.12 -21.82 -17.61
CA PRO A 102 -18.17 -20.36 -17.57
C PRO A 102 -16.95 -19.74 -16.87
N LEU A 103 -16.09 -20.53 -16.21
CA LEU A 103 -14.80 -20.05 -15.69
C LEU A 103 -13.73 -19.92 -16.79
N SER A 104 -13.99 -20.41 -18.02
CA SER A 104 -13.02 -20.41 -19.13
C SER A 104 -12.89 -19.08 -19.89
N GLU A 105 -13.81 -18.12 -19.69
CA GLU A 105 -13.80 -16.85 -20.43
C GLU A 105 -12.74 -15.86 -19.93
N VAL A 106 -12.41 -15.86 -18.62
CA VAL A 106 -11.44 -14.92 -18.02
C VAL A 106 -10.08 -15.58 -17.79
N LYS A 107 -9.38 -15.90 -18.89
CA LYS A 107 -7.98 -16.37 -18.84
C LYS A 107 -7.06 -15.22 -18.42
N ASP A 108 -6.22 -15.46 -17.41
CA ASP A 108 -5.26 -14.47 -16.91
C ASP A 108 -4.24 -14.06 -18.01
N PRO A 109 -4.17 -12.77 -18.42
CA PRO A 109 -3.28 -12.33 -19.49
C PRO A 109 -1.82 -12.19 -19.05
N LEU A 110 -1.53 -12.24 -17.75
CA LEU A 110 -0.21 -11.95 -17.18
C LEU A 110 0.89 -12.95 -17.62
N PRO A 111 0.67 -14.29 -17.67
CA PRO A 111 1.71 -15.24 -18.11
C PRO A 111 2.07 -15.08 -19.58
N GLU A 112 1.10 -14.74 -20.44
CA GLU A 112 1.31 -14.53 -21.87
C GLU A 112 2.08 -13.21 -22.10
N LYS A 113 1.72 -12.12 -21.39
CA LYS A 113 2.51 -10.88 -21.35
C LYS A 113 3.95 -11.13 -20.91
N LEU A 114 4.17 -11.87 -19.82
CA LEU A 114 5.50 -12.16 -19.28
C LEU A 114 6.37 -12.94 -20.28
N ARG A 115 5.80 -13.97 -20.91
CA ARG A 115 6.47 -14.78 -21.94
C ARG A 115 6.82 -13.95 -23.18
N ASN A 116 5.96 -13.02 -23.57
CA ASN A 116 6.22 -12.10 -24.68
C ASN A 116 7.38 -11.13 -24.34
N SER A 117 7.36 -10.50 -23.17
CA SER A 117 8.46 -9.62 -22.70
C SER A 117 9.82 -10.34 -22.69
N VAL A 118 9.88 -11.59 -22.21
CA VAL A 118 11.12 -12.39 -22.25
C VAL A 118 11.52 -12.72 -23.69
N SER A 119 10.58 -13.03 -24.59
CA SER A 119 10.89 -13.29 -26.01
C SER A 119 11.35 -12.05 -26.78
N GLU A 120 10.84 -10.85 -26.46
CA GLU A 120 11.33 -9.58 -27.04
C GLU A 120 12.71 -9.22 -26.51
N ARG A 121 12.91 -9.36 -25.20
CA ARG A 121 14.19 -9.12 -24.52
C ARG A 121 15.30 -10.00 -25.07
N LEU A 122 15.07 -11.31 -25.22
CA LEU A 122 16.07 -12.23 -25.81
C LEU A 122 16.44 -11.87 -27.27
N GLN A 123 15.52 -11.32 -28.06
CA GLN A 123 15.84 -10.84 -29.41
C GLN A 123 16.67 -9.54 -29.37
N SER A 124 16.30 -8.60 -28.50
CA SER A 124 17.04 -7.36 -28.31
C SER A 124 18.46 -7.63 -27.78
N ASP A 125 18.60 -8.54 -26.83
CA ASP A 125 19.88 -8.92 -26.23
C ASP A 125 20.82 -9.56 -27.26
N LEU A 126 20.32 -10.43 -28.15
CA LEU A 126 21.13 -10.99 -29.24
C LEU A 126 21.71 -9.89 -30.15
N VAL A 127 20.91 -8.90 -30.53
CA VAL A 127 21.36 -7.77 -31.36
C VAL A 127 22.34 -6.88 -30.60
N VAL A 128 22.00 -6.51 -29.37
CA VAL A 128 22.80 -5.58 -28.55
C VAL A 128 24.15 -6.21 -28.16
N CYS A 129 24.21 -7.49 -27.82
CA CYS A 129 25.47 -8.18 -27.51
C CYS A 129 26.43 -8.21 -28.72
N VAL A 130 25.91 -8.37 -29.95
CA VAL A 130 26.73 -8.29 -31.17
C VAL A 130 27.25 -6.88 -31.39
N VAL A 131 26.41 -5.85 -31.22
CA VAL A 131 26.82 -4.44 -31.34
C VAL A 131 27.86 -4.06 -30.28
N ILE A 132 27.64 -4.44 -29.01
CA ILE A 132 28.58 -4.25 -27.91
C ILE A 132 29.92 -4.95 -28.21
N GLY A 133 29.88 -6.21 -28.64
CA GLY A 133 31.08 -6.98 -28.94
C GLY A 133 31.92 -6.35 -30.05
N VAL A 134 31.29 -5.93 -31.16
CA VAL A 134 31.97 -5.26 -32.28
C VAL A 134 32.48 -3.87 -31.89
N LEU A 135 31.70 -3.09 -31.13
CA LEU A 135 32.09 -1.75 -30.69
C LEU A 135 33.30 -1.80 -29.76
N TYR A 136 33.26 -2.64 -28.72
CA TYR A 136 34.38 -2.75 -27.78
C TYR A 136 35.60 -3.45 -28.39
N PHE A 137 35.42 -4.39 -29.32
CA PHE A 137 36.51 -4.88 -30.15
C PHE A 137 37.18 -3.73 -30.94
N ALA A 138 36.40 -2.89 -31.64
CA ALA A 138 36.95 -1.78 -32.42
C ALA A 138 37.67 -0.73 -31.54
N VAL A 139 37.11 -0.40 -30.37
CA VAL A 139 37.74 0.51 -29.40
C VAL A 139 39.03 -0.10 -28.82
N HIS A 140 39.08 -1.43 -28.59
CA HIS A 140 40.26 -2.10 -28.04
C HIS A 140 41.37 -2.38 -29.08
N VAL A 141 41.02 -2.58 -30.36
CA VAL A 141 41.99 -2.61 -31.48
C VAL A 141 42.52 -1.21 -31.78
N SER A 142 41.72 -0.16 -31.57
CA SER A 142 42.21 1.21 -31.67
C SER A 142 43.29 1.46 -30.60
N THR A 143 44.37 2.14 -30.98
CA THR A 143 45.54 2.37 -30.10
C THR A 143 45.28 3.38 -28.96
N VAL A 144 44.03 3.67 -28.65
CA VAL A 144 43.61 4.58 -27.56
C VAL A 144 44.13 4.10 -26.20
N PHE A 145 44.07 2.80 -25.90
CA PHE A 145 44.54 2.27 -24.63
C PHE A 145 46.07 2.20 -24.49
N THR A 146 46.84 2.43 -25.56
CA THR A 146 48.32 2.49 -25.52
C THR A 146 48.84 3.92 -25.67
N VAL A 147 48.42 4.64 -26.72
CA VAL A 147 48.92 5.98 -27.07
C VAL A 147 48.45 7.07 -26.11
N LEU A 148 47.27 6.90 -25.49
CA LEU A 148 46.66 7.91 -24.62
C LEU A 148 47.00 7.73 -23.13
N GLN A 149 47.92 6.82 -22.79
CA GLN A 149 48.44 6.64 -21.43
C GLN A 149 49.51 7.70 -21.09
N PRO A 150 49.65 8.11 -19.81
CA PRO A 150 48.81 7.75 -18.66
C PRO A 150 47.56 8.62 -18.51
N ALA A 151 47.37 9.64 -19.37
CA ALA A 151 46.30 10.63 -19.21
C ALA A 151 44.89 10.01 -19.16
N LEU A 152 44.63 9.00 -20.00
CA LEU A 152 43.35 8.29 -20.06
C LEU A 152 42.91 7.70 -18.71
N LYS A 153 43.84 7.15 -17.91
CA LYS A 153 43.55 6.60 -16.57
C LYS A 153 42.97 7.65 -15.64
N TYR A 154 43.66 8.78 -15.49
CA TYR A 154 43.22 9.87 -14.63
C TYR A 154 41.88 10.45 -15.09
N VAL A 155 41.68 10.64 -16.40
CA VAL A 155 40.40 11.11 -16.96
C VAL A 155 39.26 10.14 -16.64
N LEU A 156 39.46 8.83 -16.83
CA LEU A 156 38.44 7.81 -16.54
C LEU A 156 38.10 7.75 -15.04
N TYR A 157 39.11 7.79 -14.16
CA TYR A 157 38.91 7.78 -12.70
C TYR A 157 38.20 9.05 -12.19
N THR A 158 38.56 10.23 -12.69
CA THR A 158 37.86 11.48 -12.36
C THR A 158 36.43 11.47 -12.91
N LEU A 159 36.20 10.91 -14.11
CA LEU A 159 34.89 10.83 -14.72
C LEU A 159 33.93 9.90 -13.95
N VAL A 160 34.36 8.69 -13.58
CA VAL A 160 33.52 7.79 -12.75
C VAL A 160 33.31 8.36 -11.35
N GLY A 161 34.30 9.05 -10.78
CA GLY A 161 34.16 9.72 -9.50
C GLY A 161 33.10 10.82 -9.53
N PHE A 162 33.14 11.69 -10.53
CA PHE A 162 32.17 12.76 -10.71
C PHE A 162 30.76 12.23 -11.04
N VAL A 163 30.64 11.35 -12.05
CA VAL A 163 29.34 10.80 -12.47
C VAL A 163 28.73 9.94 -11.36
N GLY A 164 29.51 9.10 -10.68
CA GLY A 164 29.03 8.28 -9.57
C GLY A 164 28.60 9.12 -8.36
N PHE A 165 29.36 10.17 -8.01
CA PHE A 165 28.96 11.11 -6.95
C PHE A 165 27.66 11.84 -7.29
N VAL A 166 27.51 12.35 -8.51
CA VAL A 166 26.27 13.02 -8.94
C VAL A 166 25.08 12.04 -8.95
N THR A 167 25.28 10.82 -9.43
CA THR A 167 24.20 9.84 -9.68
C THR A 167 23.74 9.10 -8.43
N HIS A 168 24.68 8.69 -7.55
CA HIS A 168 24.40 7.81 -6.40
C HIS A 168 24.50 8.51 -5.04
N TYR A 169 25.11 9.70 -4.96
CA TYR A 169 25.13 10.49 -3.72
C TYR A 169 24.25 11.74 -3.82
N LEU A 170 24.50 12.63 -4.78
CA LEU A 170 23.84 13.93 -4.83
C LEU A 170 22.36 13.84 -5.24
N LEU A 171 22.05 13.26 -6.41
CA LEU A 171 20.66 13.12 -6.90
C LEU A 171 19.74 12.43 -5.88
N PRO A 172 20.13 11.30 -5.25
CA PRO A 172 19.29 10.63 -4.25
C PRO A 172 19.09 11.48 -2.99
N GLN A 173 20.12 12.13 -2.44
CA GLN A 173 19.98 12.97 -1.24
C GLN A 173 19.07 14.17 -1.47
N VAL A 174 19.15 14.81 -2.64
CA VAL A 174 18.32 15.97 -3.00
C VAL A 174 16.86 15.57 -3.28
N ARG A 175 16.58 14.30 -3.61
CA ARG A 175 15.24 13.72 -3.80
C ARG A 175 14.60 13.12 -2.54
N LYS A 176 15.40 12.70 -1.54
CA LYS A 176 14.89 12.13 -0.27
C LYS A 176 13.95 13.10 0.45
N GLN A 177 12.97 12.57 1.19
CA GLN A 177 12.05 13.39 2.00
C GLN A 177 12.80 14.30 2.99
N LEU A 178 13.87 13.83 3.63
CA LEU A 178 14.68 14.57 4.60
C LEU A 178 16.16 14.63 4.15
N PRO A 179 16.54 15.53 3.22
CA PRO A 179 17.90 15.62 2.71
C PRO A 179 18.95 15.78 3.82
N TRP A 180 19.93 14.87 3.85
CA TRP A 180 20.98 14.74 4.90
C TRP A 180 20.47 14.65 6.36
N HIS A 181 19.17 14.40 6.57
CA HIS A 181 18.48 14.56 7.85
C HIS A 181 18.68 15.95 8.48
N CYS A 182 18.79 16.99 7.65
CA CYS A 182 18.92 18.39 8.07
C CYS A 182 17.77 19.28 7.56
N PHE A 183 17.28 19.04 6.34
CA PHE A 183 16.15 19.77 5.76
C PHE A 183 14.83 19.01 6.02
N SER A 184 13.74 19.74 6.25
CA SER A 184 12.43 19.15 6.58
C SER A 184 11.67 18.60 5.36
N HIS A 185 12.04 19.01 4.15
CA HIS A 185 11.34 18.63 2.91
C HIS A 185 12.35 18.29 1.78
N PRO A 186 11.95 17.52 0.75
CA PRO A 186 12.77 17.29 -0.43
C PRO A 186 13.04 18.59 -1.19
N LEU A 187 14.24 18.72 -1.73
CA LEU A 187 14.67 19.86 -2.54
C LEU A 187 14.18 19.72 -4.00
N LEU A 188 14.30 18.52 -4.58
CA LEU A 188 13.68 18.16 -5.87
C LEU A 188 12.30 17.55 -5.64
N LYS A 189 11.28 18.41 -5.55
CA LYS A 189 9.88 18.01 -5.38
C LYS A 189 9.28 17.48 -6.68
N THR A 190 8.45 16.45 -6.59
CA THR A 190 7.60 15.99 -7.70
C THR A 190 6.33 16.85 -7.80
N VAL A 191 5.64 16.82 -8.94
CA VAL A 191 4.40 17.59 -9.19
C VAL A 191 3.27 17.16 -8.26
N GLU A 192 3.30 15.93 -7.79
CA GLU A 192 2.29 15.29 -6.96
C GLU A 192 2.53 15.51 -5.46
N TYR A 193 3.69 16.07 -5.07
CA TYR A 193 4.03 16.38 -3.68
C TYR A 193 2.96 17.23 -2.98
N SER A 194 2.43 18.24 -3.66
CA SER A 194 1.38 19.14 -3.16
C SER A 194 -0.06 18.67 -3.41
N GLN A 195 -0.28 17.59 -4.15
CA GLN A 195 -1.62 17.09 -4.46
C GLN A 195 -2.17 16.26 -3.31
N TYR A 196 -3.37 16.56 -2.82
CA TYR A 196 -4.03 15.77 -1.76
C TYR A 196 -4.53 14.42 -2.30
N GLU A 197 -5.22 14.43 -3.44
CA GLU A 197 -5.62 13.24 -4.19
C GLU A 197 -4.88 13.21 -5.53
N VAL A 198 -4.35 12.05 -5.91
CA VAL A 198 -3.74 11.81 -7.22
C VAL A 198 -4.77 11.17 -8.15
N ARG A 199 -4.86 11.67 -9.39
CA ARG A 199 -5.84 11.19 -10.40
C ARG A 199 -5.24 10.43 -11.58
N ASN A 200 -3.93 10.61 -11.83
CA ASN A 200 -3.21 10.07 -12.98
C ASN A 200 -1.93 9.34 -12.51
N ALA A 201 -1.30 8.58 -13.39
CA ALA A 201 0.04 8.04 -13.15
C ALA A 201 1.08 9.17 -12.92
N ALA A 202 2.11 8.90 -12.12
CA ALA A 202 3.17 9.85 -11.78
C ALA A 202 3.84 10.46 -13.02
N THR A 203 4.02 11.77 -13.04
CA THR A 203 4.61 12.49 -14.17
C THR A 203 6.15 12.40 -14.17
N VAL A 204 6.74 12.14 -15.34
CA VAL A 204 8.21 11.92 -15.46
C VAL A 204 8.96 13.25 -15.37
N MET A 205 9.76 13.41 -14.31
CA MET A 205 10.50 14.66 -14.08
C MET A 205 11.80 14.75 -14.89
N TRP A 206 12.27 15.98 -15.15
CA TRP A 206 13.53 16.21 -15.87
C TRP A 206 14.74 15.57 -15.18
N PHE A 207 14.76 15.57 -13.84
CA PHE A 207 15.83 14.95 -13.05
C PHE A 207 15.79 13.41 -13.08
N GLU A 208 14.63 12.79 -13.33
CA GLU A 208 14.53 11.35 -13.56
C GLU A 208 15.14 10.98 -14.92
N LYS A 209 14.86 11.77 -15.96
CA LYS A 209 15.48 11.61 -17.29
C LYS A 209 17.01 11.79 -17.22
N LEU A 210 17.49 12.77 -16.44
CA LEU A 210 18.92 12.96 -16.17
C LEU A 210 19.52 11.75 -15.43
N HIS A 211 18.88 11.26 -14.38
CA HIS A 211 19.36 10.10 -13.62
C HIS A 211 19.46 8.84 -14.50
N VAL A 212 18.43 8.55 -15.31
CA VAL A 212 18.45 7.43 -16.27
C VAL A 212 19.56 7.58 -17.30
N TRP A 213 19.79 8.78 -17.83
CA TRP A 213 20.86 9.02 -18.81
C TRP A 213 22.26 8.89 -18.20
N LEU A 214 22.47 9.42 -17.00
CA LEU A 214 23.73 9.25 -16.26
C LEU A 214 24.00 7.77 -15.93
N LEU A 215 22.99 7.04 -15.45
CA LEU A 215 23.07 5.60 -15.19
C LEU A 215 23.37 4.80 -16.47
N PHE A 216 22.81 5.20 -17.61
CA PHE A 216 23.11 4.60 -18.91
C PHE A 216 24.58 4.82 -19.32
N MET A 217 25.08 6.06 -19.22
CA MET A 217 26.48 6.41 -19.50
C MET A 217 27.46 5.69 -18.57
N GLU A 218 27.13 5.63 -17.27
CA GLU A 218 27.93 4.97 -16.25
C GLU A 218 28.06 3.47 -16.51
N LYS A 219 26.93 2.77 -16.67
CA LYS A 219 26.90 1.31 -16.92
C LYS A 219 27.47 0.91 -18.27
N ASN A 220 27.08 1.60 -19.34
CA ASN A 220 27.31 1.12 -20.72
C ASN A 220 28.50 1.77 -21.43
N ILE A 221 29.20 2.73 -20.79
CA ILE A 221 30.40 3.37 -21.33
C ILE A 221 31.52 3.44 -20.27
N ILE A 222 31.27 4.07 -19.12
CA ILE A 222 32.35 4.42 -18.17
C ILE A 222 32.98 3.18 -17.52
N TYR A 223 32.19 2.29 -16.89
CA TYR A 223 32.76 1.09 -16.27
C TYR A 223 33.45 0.15 -17.28
N PRO A 224 32.86 -0.17 -18.47
CA PRO A 224 33.56 -0.97 -19.47
C PRO A 224 34.89 -0.38 -19.92
N LEU A 225 34.99 0.94 -20.16
CA LEU A 225 36.25 1.58 -20.53
C LEU A 225 37.31 1.49 -19.42
N ILE A 226 36.92 1.62 -18.14
CA ILE A 226 37.84 1.42 -17.00
C ILE A 226 38.36 -0.01 -16.95
N VAL A 227 37.47 -1.02 -17.03
CA VAL A 227 37.90 -2.42 -16.94
C VAL A 227 38.76 -2.81 -18.14
N LEU A 228 38.43 -2.38 -19.36
CA LEU A 228 39.26 -2.61 -20.54
C LEU A 228 40.63 -1.92 -20.47
N ASN A 229 40.70 -0.73 -19.87
CA ASN A 229 41.95 -0.01 -19.65
C ASN A 229 42.87 -0.74 -18.66
N GLU A 230 42.33 -1.24 -17.54
CA GLU A 230 43.14 -2.01 -16.57
C GLU A 230 43.45 -3.43 -17.05
N LEU A 231 42.58 -4.07 -17.86
CA LEU A 231 42.91 -5.31 -18.57
C LEU A 231 44.10 -5.09 -19.52
N SER A 232 44.03 -4.07 -20.39
CA SER A 232 45.12 -3.70 -21.31
C SER A 232 46.43 -3.45 -20.58
N SER A 233 46.38 -2.75 -19.44
CA SER A 233 47.58 -2.35 -18.69
C SER A 233 48.13 -3.43 -17.75
N SER A 234 47.35 -4.44 -17.36
CA SER A 234 47.77 -5.44 -16.36
C SER A 234 48.13 -6.79 -16.97
N ALA A 235 47.56 -7.13 -18.13
CA ALA A 235 47.61 -8.48 -18.70
C ALA A 235 49.03 -9.04 -18.87
N GLU A 236 49.94 -8.30 -19.53
CA GLU A 236 51.34 -8.70 -19.72
C GLU A 236 52.05 -8.93 -18.37
N THR A 237 51.86 -8.02 -17.41
CA THR A 237 52.52 -8.12 -16.09
C THR A 237 52.03 -9.30 -15.26
N ILE A 238 50.74 -9.65 -15.36
CA ILE A 238 50.13 -10.80 -14.67
C ILE A 238 50.59 -12.11 -15.32
N ALA A 239 50.55 -12.18 -16.66
CA ALA A 239 50.94 -13.36 -17.44
C ALA A 239 52.46 -13.63 -17.44
N SER A 240 53.27 -12.68 -16.95
CA SER A 240 54.72 -12.86 -16.85
C SER A 240 55.08 -14.04 -15.93
N PRO A 241 56.13 -14.84 -16.28
CA PRO A 241 56.55 -16.00 -15.48
C PRO A 241 57.20 -15.63 -14.13
N LYS A 242 57.23 -14.33 -13.78
CA LYS A 242 57.64 -13.83 -12.46
C LYS A 242 56.47 -13.59 -11.51
N LYS A 243 55.22 -13.59 -12.00
CA LYS A 243 54.00 -13.38 -11.18
C LYS A 243 53.13 -14.65 -11.13
N LEU A 244 52.28 -14.86 -12.13
CA LEU A 244 51.27 -15.94 -12.12
C LEU A 244 51.49 -17.03 -13.18
N ASP A 245 52.45 -16.85 -14.10
CA ASP A 245 52.59 -17.66 -15.32
C ASP A 245 51.39 -17.56 -16.27
N THR A 246 51.55 -17.95 -17.54
CA THR A 246 50.56 -17.66 -18.60
C THR A 246 49.21 -18.36 -18.34
N GLU A 247 49.20 -19.58 -17.81
CA GLU A 247 47.96 -20.36 -17.62
C GLU A 247 47.10 -19.77 -16.49
N LEU A 248 47.65 -19.60 -15.29
CA LEU A 248 46.90 -19.05 -14.15
C LEU A 248 46.63 -17.55 -14.31
N GLY A 249 47.54 -16.82 -14.97
CA GLY A 249 47.36 -15.42 -15.33
C GLY A 249 46.14 -15.21 -16.24
N ALA A 250 46.02 -15.97 -17.33
CA ALA A 250 44.87 -15.89 -18.25
C ALA A 250 43.54 -16.22 -17.55
N LEU A 251 43.53 -17.17 -16.61
CA LEU A 251 42.35 -17.51 -15.80
C LEU A 251 41.96 -16.35 -14.86
N MET A 252 42.91 -15.77 -14.14
CA MET A 252 42.64 -14.67 -13.22
C MET A 252 42.21 -13.39 -13.95
N ILE A 253 42.80 -13.07 -15.10
CA ILE A 253 42.39 -11.97 -15.98
C ILE A 253 40.92 -12.17 -16.42
N THR A 254 40.56 -13.38 -16.85
CA THR A 254 39.19 -13.71 -17.28
C THR A 254 38.17 -13.58 -16.15
N ILE A 255 38.47 -14.12 -14.97
CA ILE A 255 37.59 -14.06 -13.78
C ILE A 255 37.43 -12.63 -13.28
N ALA A 256 38.54 -11.88 -13.17
CA ALA A 256 38.51 -10.50 -12.68
C ALA A 256 37.73 -9.57 -13.62
N GLY A 257 38.00 -9.66 -14.93
CA GLY A 257 37.28 -8.89 -15.94
C GLY A 257 35.77 -9.19 -15.93
N LEU A 258 35.38 -10.47 -15.94
CA LEU A 258 33.97 -10.89 -15.92
C LEU A 258 33.23 -10.34 -14.71
N LYS A 259 33.81 -10.47 -13.51
CA LYS A 259 33.20 -9.98 -12.27
C LYS A 259 33.05 -8.47 -12.27
N LEU A 260 34.09 -7.72 -12.60
CA LEU A 260 34.06 -6.25 -12.55
C LEU A 260 33.02 -5.70 -13.54
N LEU A 261 32.92 -6.26 -14.74
CA LEU A 261 31.91 -5.90 -15.74
C LEU A 261 30.49 -6.31 -15.31
N ARG A 262 30.26 -7.59 -14.99
CA ARG A 262 28.93 -8.12 -14.62
C ARG A 262 28.36 -7.42 -13.39
N SER A 263 29.18 -7.20 -12.36
CA SER A 263 28.74 -6.49 -11.14
C SER A 263 28.48 -5.00 -11.38
N SER A 264 29.22 -4.33 -12.28
CA SER A 264 28.92 -2.95 -12.69
C SER A 264 27.62 -2.83 -13.49
N PHE A 265 27.33 -3.80 -14.38
CA PHE A 265 26.07 -3.84 -15.12
C PHE A 265 24.85 -4.10 -14.22
N SER A 266 24.96 -5.00 -13.23
CA SER A 266 23.88 -5.25 -12.26
C SER A 266 23.74 -4.09 -11.26
N SER A 267 24.78 -3.78 -10.49
CA SER A 267 24.72 -2.90 -9.32
C SER A 267 25.90 -1.89 -9.29
N PRO A 268 25.72 -0.68 -9.85
CA PRO A 268 26.77 0.36 -9.90
C PRO A 268 26.85 1.19 -8.61
N THR A 269 25.81 1.16 -7.77
CA THR A 269 25.52 2.08 -6.65
C THR A 269 26.69 2.36 -5.70
N TYR A 270 27.59 1.38 -5.51
CA TYR A 270 28.76 1.49 -4.63
C TYR A 270 30.11 1.25 -5.36
N GLN A 271 30.08 1.01 -6.67
CA GLN A 271 31.28 0.70 -7.45
C GLN A 271 32.17 1.93 -7.60
N TYR A 272 31.60 3.12 -7.82
CA TYR A 272 32.38 4.37 -7.89
C TYR A 272 33.20 4.63 -6.61
N VAL A 273 32.63 4.37 -5.42
CA VAL A 273 33.35 4.47 -4.14
C VAL A 273 34.50 3.46 -4.08
N THR A 274 34.23 2.22 -4.49
CA THR A 274 35.22 1.14 -4.52
C THR A 274 36.40 1.50 -5.44
N VAL A 275 36.12 2.00 -6.65
CA VAL A 275 37.14 2.42 -7.62
C VAL A 275 37.98 3.59 -7.08
N ILE A 276 37.33 4.67 -6.61
CA ILE A 276 38.05 5.85 -6.08
C ILE A 276 38.94 5.46 -4.90
N PHE A 277 38.41 4.70 -3.93
CA PHE A 277 39.19 4.31 -2.76
C PHE A 277 40.35 3.39 -3.13
N THR A 278 40.15 2.43 -4.04
CA THR A 278 41.22 1.56 -4.54
C THR A 278 42.34 2.39 -5.19
N VAL A 279 41.98 3.36 -6.03
CA VAL A 279 42.96 4.25 -6.68
C VAL A 279 43.71 5.11 -5.65
N LEU A 280 43.03 5.76 -4.69
CA LEU A 280 43.69 6.55 -3.65
C LEU A 280 44.65 5.69 -2.80
N PHE A 281 44.16 4.55 -2.31
CA PHE A 281 44.93 3.66 -1.43
C PHE A 281 46.17 3.09 -2.13
N PHE A 282 46.05 2.57 -3.36
CA PHE A 282 47.14 1.90 -4.08
C PHE A 282 47.98 2.81 -5.01
N LYS A 283 47.68 4.11 -5.11
CA LYS A 283 48.49 5.10 -5.87
C LYS A 283 48.94 6.32 -5.08
N ILE A 284 48.48 6.49 -3.83
CA ILE A 284 48.94 7.59 -2.96
C ILE A 284 49.49 7.03 -1.65
N ASP A 285 48.68 6.29 -0.88
CA ASP A 285 49.02 5.93 0.51
C ASP A 285 49.94 4.70 0.61
N TYR A 286 49.68 3.66 -0.19
CA TYR A 286 50.25 2.31 -0.04
C TYR A 286 50.63 1.66 -1.38
N GLU A 287 51.28 2.40 -2.29
CA GLU A 287 51.67 1.88 -3.61
C GLU A 287 52.55 0.61 -3.53
N ALA A 288 53.37 0.44 -2.49
CA ALA A 288 54.19 -0.74 -2.27
C ALA A 288 53.40 -2.05 -2.03
N PHE A 289 52.08 -1.98 -1.84
CA PHE A 289 51.18 -3.14 -1.73
C PHE A 289 50.33 -3.38 -2.99
N SER A 290 50.46 -2.56 -4.04
CA SER A 290 49.74 -2.72 -5.32
C SER A 290 50.42 -3.78 -6.18
N GLU A 291 49.70 -4.86 -6.50
CA GLU A 291 50.21 -5.92 -7.38
C GLU A 291 49.91 -5.59 -8.85
N THR A 292 48.63 -5.31 -9.13
CA THR A 292 48.13 -4.70 -10.38
C THR A 292 46.74 -4.14 -10.10
N MET A 293 46.41 -2.98 -10.66
CA MET A 293 45.12 -2.32 -10.41
C MET A 293 43.90 -3.21 -10.73
N LEU A 294 43.99 -4.12 -11.71
CA LEU A 294 42.95 -5.10 -12.02
C LEU A 294 42.67 -6.08 -10.84
N LEU A 295 43.73 -6.60 -10.21
CA LEU A 295 43.62 -7.49 -9.05
C LEU A 295 43.25 -6.69 -7.79
N ASP A 296 43.83 -5.52 -7.61
CA ASP A 296 43.53 -4.61 -6.49
C ASP A 296 42.03 -4.27 -6.47
N LEU A 297 41.45 -3.90 -7.62
CA LEU A 297 40.00 -3.69 -7.80
C LEU A 297 39.18 -4.97 -7.57
N PHE A 298 39.65 -6.13 -8.03
CA PHE A 298 38.97 -7.41 -7.81
C PHE A 298 38.83 -7.74 -6.32
N PHE A 299 39.89 -7.56 -5.53
CA PHE A 299 39.89 -7.83 -4.09
C PHE A 299 39.17 -6.74 -3.30
N MET A 300 39.41 -5.47 -3.61
CA MET A 300 38.69 -4.35 -2.98
C MET A 300 37.17 -4.43 -3.22
N SER A 301 36.73 -4.92 -4.38
CA SER A 301 35.31 -5.21 -4.63
C SER A 301 34.73 -6.26 -3.66
N ILE A 302 35.49 -7.27 -3.22
CA ILE A 302 35.03 -8.18 -2.14
C ILE A 302 35.02 -7.44 -0.80
N LEU A 303 36.10 -6.73 -0.47
CA LEU A 303 36.28 -6.06 0.80
C LEU A 303 35.18 -5.01 1.05
N PHE A 304 34.88 -4.15 0.07
CA PHE A 304 33.85 -3.13 0.18
C PHE A 304 32.43 -3.70 0.33
N ASN A 305 32.10 -4.80 -0.35
CA ASN A 305 30.82 -5.48 -0.15
C ASN A 305 30.68 -6.03 1.28
N LYS A 306 31.73 -6.67 1.81
CA LYS A 306 31.74 -7.20 3.19
C LYS A 306 31.83 -6.09 4.25
N LEU A 307 32.48 -4.97 3.94
CA LEU A 307 32.54 -3.78 4.80
C LEU A 307 31.19 -3.08 4.90
N TRP A 308 30.44 -2.93 3.79
CA TRP A 308 29.07 -2.42 3.85
C TRP A 308 28.15 -3.33 4.64
N GLU A 309 28.29 -4.65 4.50
CA GLU A 309 27.51 -5.60 5.30
C GLU A 309 27.82 -5.48 6.81
N LEU A 310 29.10 -5.29 7.18
CA LEU A 310 29.51 -5.01 8.55
C LEU A 310 28.91 -3.68 9.05
N LEU A 311 28.94 -2.62 8.24
CA LEU A 311 28.39 -1.31 8.61
C LEU A 311 26.87 -1.36 8.83
N TYR A 312 26.11 -2.07 7.99
CA TYR A 312 24.67 -2.26 8.21
C TYR A 312 24.37 -3.08 9.48
N LYS A 313 25.19 -4.08 9.80
CA LYS A 313 25.08 -4.84 11.05
C LYS A 313 25.38 -3.98 12.28
N LEU A 314 26.44 -3.18 12.23
CA LEU A 314 26.79 -2.25 13.30
C LEU A 314 25.69 -1.19 13.49
N GLN A 315 25.15 -0.60 12.41
CA GLN A 315 24.03 0.35 12.49
C GLN A 315 22.80 -0.27 13.16
N PHE A 316 22.43 -1.50 12.80
CA PHE A 316 21.32 -2.22 13.44
C PHE A 316 21.57 -2.42 14.95
N VAL A 317 22.76 -2.87 15.34
CA VAL A 317 23.12 -3.04 16.76
C VAL A 317 23.09 -1.70 17.52
N TYR A 318 23.71 -0.64 16.99
CA TYR A 318 23.73 0.67 17.64
C TYR A 318 22.34 1.31 17.78
N THR A 319 21.44 1.07 16.82
CA THR A 319 20.03 1.44 16.92
C THR A 319 19.33 0.64 18.01
N TYR A 320 19.50 -0.69 18.03
CA TYR A 320 18.77 -1.59 18.92
C TYR A 320 19.20 -1.51 20.39
N ILE A 321 20.46 -1.15 20.68
CA ILE A 321 21.00 -1.04 22.05
C ILE A 321 20.84 0.37 22.64
N ALA A 322 20.41 1.37 21.86
CA ALA A 322 20.39 2.80 22.20
C ALA A 322 19.72 3.15 23.56
N PRO A 323 20.49 3.60 24.59
CA PRO A 323 19.95 3.83 25.95
C PRO A 323 18.82 4.87 26.08
N TRP A 324 18.76 5.85 25.17
CA TRP A 324 17.71 6.88 25.16
C TRP A 324 16.45 6.48 24.39
N GLN A 325 16.50 5.39 23.63
CA GLN A 325 15.36 4.87 22.84
C GLN A 325 14.59 3.76 23.56
N ILE A 326 15.19 3.13 24.57
CA ILE A 326 14.50 2.20 25.47
C ILE A 326 13.66 3.00 26.45
N THR A 327 12.34 2.79 26.47
CA THR A 327 11.48 3.32 27.53
C THR A 327 11.86 2.70 28.88
N TRP A 328 12.20 3.52 29.87
CA TRP A 328 12.75 3.12 31.18
C TRP A 328 11.74 2.42 32.13
N GLY A 329 10.74 1.71 31.59
CA GLY A 329 9.68 1.02 32.34
C GLY A 329 10.11 -0.28 33.04
N SER A 330 11.37 -0.70 32.90
CA SER A 330 11.92 -1.84 33.64
C SER A 330 13.37 -1.57 34.05
N ALA A 331 13.60 -1.51 35.36
CA ALA A 331 14.92 -1.29 35.96
C ALA A 331 15.98 -2.33 35.51
N PHE A 332 15.55 -3.52 35.10
CA PHE A 332 16.45 -4.56 34.60
C PHE A 332 17.28 -4.09 33.38
N HIS A 333 16.70 -3.32 32.46
CA HIS A 333 17.44 -2.83 31.29
C HIS A 333 18.50 -1.79 31.67
N ALA A 334 18.19 -0.90 32.62
CA ALA A 334 19.13 0.08 33.16
C ALA A 334 20.34 -0.57 33.85
N PHE A 335 20.13 -1.69 34.56
CA PHE A 335 21.23 -2.47 35.14
C PHE A 335 21.97 -3.34 34.12
N ALA A 336 21.28 -3.90 33.11
CA ALA A 336 21.89 -4.82 32.14
C ALA A 336 22.79 -4.13 31.11
N GLN A 337 22.49 -2.89 30.69
CA GLN A 337 23.29 -2.17 29.68
C GLN A 337 24.76 -1.93 30.11
N PRO A 338 25.07 -1.49 31.35
CA PRO A 338 26.45 -1.45 31.84
C PRO A 338 27.19 -2.79 31.76
N PHE A 339 26.52 -3.91 32.07
CA PHE A 339 27.12 -5.25 31.95
C PHE A 339 27.29 -5.72 30.50
N ALA A 340 26.68 -5.05 29.52
CA ALA A 340 26.94 -5.29 28.10
C ALA A 340 28.20 -4.56 27.58
N VAL A 341 28.79 -3.63 28.35
CA VAL A 341 30.01 -2.90 27.92
C VAL A 341 31.20 -3.84 27.70
N PRO A 342 31.52 -4.83 28.58
CA PRO A 342 32.53 -5.87 28.28
C PRO A 342 32.18 -6.72 27.05
N HIS A 343 30.89 -6.92 26.77
CA HIS A 343 30.43 -7.67 25.58
C HIS A 343 30.58 -6.86 24.28
N SER A 344 30.84 -5.54 24.32
CA SER A 344 30.98 -4.71 23.11
C SER A 344 32.11 -5.19 22.18
N ALA A 345 33.27 -5.56 22.74
CA ALA A 345 34.39 -6.11 21.97
C ALA A 345 34.06 -7.48 21.37
N MET A 346 33.41 -8.35 22.15
CA MET A 346 32.93 -9.67 21.68
C MET A 346 31.89 -9.52 20.56
N LEU A 347 30.98 -8.55 20.68
CA LEU A 347 29.98 -8.23 19.68
C LEU A 347 30.63 -7.72 18.39
N PHE A 348 31.66 -6.86 18.48
CA PHE A 348 32.37 -6.38 17.28
C PHE A 348 33.05 -7.54 16.54
N VAL A 349 33.70 -8.45 17.26
CA VAL A 349 34.28 -9.68 16.68
C VAL A 349 33.20 -10.58 16.08
N GLN A 350 32.07 -10.78 16.76
CA GLN A 350 30.91 -11.51 16.23
C GLN A 350 30.36 -10.85 14.95
N ALA A 351 30.28 -9.52 14.89
CA ALA A 351 29.82 -8.78 13.72
C ALA A 351 30.79 -8.91 12.53
N ALA A 352 32.10 -8.86 12.78
CA ALA A 352 33.13 -9.07 11.74
C ALA A 352 33.07 -10.51 11.18
N VAL A 353 33.03 -11.53 12.04
CA VAL A 353 32.85 -12.95 11.64
C VAL A 353 31.53 -13.15 10.91
N SER A 354 30.47 -12.48 11.37
CA SER A 354 29.14 -12.53 10.76
C SER A 354 29.10 -11.89 9.37
N ALA A 355 29.76 -10.75 9.15
CA ALA A 355 29.89 -10.14 7.83
C ALA A 355 30.70 -11.02 6.88
N PHE A 356 31.81 -11.61 7.34
CA PHE A 356 32.62 -12.54 6.55
C PHE A 356 31.78 -13.71 5.99
N PHE A 357 31.05 -14.42 6.86
CA PHE A 357 30.18 -15.54 6.51
C PHE A 357 28.73 -15.14 6.11
N SER A 358 28.46 -13.85 5.90
CA SER A 358 27.13 -13.27 5.64
C SER A 358 25.96 -13.82 6.48
N THR A 359 26.21 -14.18 7.74
CA THR A 359 25.18 -14.69 8.67
C THR A 359 24.33 -13.55 9.21
N PRO A 360 23.04 -13.77 9.55
CA PRO A 360 22.30 -12.79 10.34
C PRO A 360 22.85 -12.69 11.78
N LEU A 361 22.93 -11.48 12.34
CA LEU A 361 23.03 -11.25 13.78
C LEU A 361 21.61 -11.14 14.36
N ASN A 362 21.27 -11.89 15.40
CA ASN A 362 19.95 -11.80 16.04
C ASN A 362 20.03 -11.38 17.52
N PRO A 363 19.10 -10.54 18.02
CA PRO A 363 19.03 -10.17 19.44
C PRO A 363 18.44 -11.33 20.24
N PHE A 364 19.23 -11.93 21.14
CA PHE A 364 18.86 -13.12 21.88
C PHE A 364 17.68 -12.85 22.81
N LEU A 365 16.55 -13.53 22.57
CA LEU A 365 15.26 -13.30 23.23
C LEU A 365 14.79 -11.82 23.18
N GLY A 366 15.28 -11.04 22.21
CA GLY A 366 15.04 -9.60 22.13
C GLY A 366 15.86 -8.73 23.09
N SER A 367 16.79 -9.31 23.87
CA SER A 367 17.71 -8.57 24.73
C SER A 367 18.78 -7.79 23.93
N ALA A 368 19.61 -7.00 24.62
CA ALA A 368 20.76 -6.29 24.04
C ALA A 368 21.94 -7.22 23.66
N ILE A 369 21.88 -8.52 23.95
CA ILE A 369 22.92 -9.50 23.59
C ILE A 369 22.63 -10.01 22.18
N PHE A 370 23.58 -9.84 21.27
CA PHE A 370 23.50 -10.38 19.91
C PHE A 370 24.22 -11.71 19.77
N ILE A 371 23.69 -12.61 18.94
CA ILE A 371 24.28 -13.90 18.60
C ILE A 371 24.35 -14.04 17.07
N THR A 372 25.35 -14.77 16.59
CA THR A 372 25.48 -15.13 15.17
C THR A 372 24.56 -16.30 14.82
N SER A 373 23.63 -16.10 13.89
CA SER A 373 22.78 -17.18 13.36
C SER A 373 23.53 -18.01 12.30
N TYR A 374 22.88 -19.07 11.80
CA TYR A 374 23.40 -19.91 10.72
C TYR A 374 23.54 -19.15 9.40
N VAL A 375 24.42 -19.62 8.49
CA VAL A 375 24.58 -19.07 7.13
C VAL A 375 23.30 -19.22 6.30
N ARG A 376 22.90 -18.17 5.59
CA ARG A 376 21.65 -18.11 4.82
C ARG A 376 21.82 -17.31 3.52
N PRO A 377 21.20 -17.76 2.40
CA PRO A 377 21.18 -17.00 1.16
C PRO A 377 20.44 -15.66 1.30
N VAL A 378 20.40 -14.87 0.23
CA VAL A 378 19.67 -13.59 0.17
C VAL A 378 18.16 -13.83 0.29
N LYS A 379 17.61 -14.74 -0.52
CA LYS A 379 16.27 -15.30 -0.29
C LYS A 379 16.26 -15.96 1.09
N PHE A 380 15.36 -15.56 1.98
CA PHE A 380 15.23 -16.21 3.28
C PHE A 380 14.69 -17.64 3.11
N TRP A 381 14.83 -18.51 4.12
CA TRP A 381 14.40 -19.92 4.03
C TRP A 381 12.88 -20.04 4.17
N GLU A 382 12.21 -19.61 3.11
CA GLU A 382 10.78 -19.48 2.94
C GLU A 382 10.23 -20.63 2.10
N ARG A 383 8.94 -20.94 2.29
CA ARG A 383 8.28 -21.98 1.51
C ARG A 383 8.03 -21.42 0.10
N ASP A 384 8.19 -22.22 -0.95
CA ASP A 384 7.83 -21.78 -2.29
C ASP A 384 6.30 -21.68 -2.44
N TYR A 385 5.78 -20.49 -2.16
CA TYR A 385 4.36 -20.14 -2.21
C TYR A 385 3.87 -20.05 -3.66
N ASN A 386 3.59 -21.22 -4.24
CA ASN A 386 2.61 -21.34 -5.33
C ASN A 386 1.20 -21.17 -4.75
N THR A 387 0.87 -19.94 -4.34
CA THR A 387 -0.41 -19.54 -3.74
C THR A 387 -1.55 -19.51 -4.77
N LYS A 388 -1.92 -20.69 -5.27
CA LYS A 388 -3.31 -20.91 -5.66
C LYS A 388 -4.17 -20.64 -4.42
N ARG A 389 -5.17 -19.77 -4.57
CA ARG A 389 -6.02 -19.31 -3.48
C ARG A 389 -6.73 -20.50 -2.82
N VAL A 390 -6.89 -20.40 -1.51
CA VAL A 390 -7.57 -21.37 -0.65
C VAL A 390 -9.08 -21.14 -0.80
N ASP A 391 -9.59 -21.49 -1.98
CA ASP A 391 -11.00 -21.34 -2.36
C ASP A 391 -11.86 -22.50 -1.82
N HIS A 392 -13.18 -22.31 -1.75
CA HIS A 392 -14.12 -23.36 -1.33
C HIS A 392 -14.09 -24.61 -2.23
N SER A 393 -13.70 -24.47 -3.49
CA SER A 393 -13.49 -25.56 -4.47
C SER A 393 -12.16 -26.30 -4.28
N ASN A 394 -11.14 -25.66 -3.70
CA ASN A 394 -9.79 -26.20 -3.54
C ASN A 394 -9.47 -26.67 -2.11
N THR A 395 -10.40 -26.50 -1.17
CA THR A 395 -10.24 -26.85 0.25
C THR A 395 -10.89 -28.18 0.62
N ARG A 396 -10.30 -28.90 1.58
CA ARG A 396 -10.97 -30.05 2.21
C ARG A 396 -12.03 -29.54 3.19
N LEU A 397 -13.21 -30.15 3.20
CA LEU A 397 -14.32 -29.78 4.09
C LEU A 397 -13.92 -29.66 5.58
N ALA A 398 -13.04 -30.54 6.08
CA ALA A 398 -12.50 -30.44 7.43
C ALA A 398 -11.77 -29.10 7.71
N SER A 399 -10.97 -28.61 6.75
CA SER A 399 -10.30 -27.30 6.85
C SER A 399 -11.23 -26.09 6.66
N GLN A 400 -12.50 -26.31 6.30
CA GLN A 400 -13.53 -25.28 6.37
C GLN A 400 -14.22 -25.28 7.75
N LEU A 401 -14.39 -26.47 8.35
CA LEU A 401 -15.05 -26.65 9.66
C LEU A 401 -14.16 -26.26 10.86
N ASP A 402 -12.84 -26.39 10.73
CA ASP A 402 -11.86 -26.02 11.78
C ASP A 402 -11.45 -24.52 11.75
N ARG A 403 -12.07 -23.67 10.91
CA ARG A 403 -11.70 -22.24 10.78
C ARG A 403 -12.41 -21.33 11.79
N ASN A 404 -11.65 -20.44 12.41
CA ASN A 404 -12.21 -19.26 13.10
C ASN A 404 -12.83 -18.30 12.07
N PRO A 405 -13.98 -17.66 12.35
CA PRO A 405 -14.67 -16.77 11.40
C PRO A 405 -13.80 -15.68 10.78
N GLY A 406 -13.05 -14.92 11.59
CA GLY A 406 -12.13 -13.86 11.10
C GLY A 406 -10.99 -14.34 10.19
N SER A 407 -10.82 -15.65 9.98
CA SER A 407 -9.90 -16.17 8.97
C SER A 407 -10.42 -16.05 7.55
N ASP A 408 -11.71 -15.76 7.33
CA ASP A 408 -12.26 -15.46 6.00
C ASP A 408 -12.02 -14.00 5.59
N ASP A 409 -12.14 -13.01 6.49
CA ASP A 409 -11.81 -11.62 6.19
C ASP A 409 -10.37 -11.43 5.69
N ASN A 410 -9.40 -12.09 6.31
CA ASN A 410 -8.01 -12.07 5.84
C ASN A 410 -7.87 -12.75 4.46
N ASN A 411 -8.66 -13.79 4.17
CA ASN A 411 -8.68 -14.40 2.83
C ASN A 411 -9.30 -13.41 1.81
N LEU A 412 -10.42 -12.74 2.11
CA LEU A 412 -11.00 -11.69 1.25
C LEU A 412 -9.97 -10.59 0.96
N ASN A 413 -9.40 -10.02 2.02
CA ASN A 413 -8.46 -8.90 1.94
C ASN A 413 -7.12 -9.24 1.24
N SER A 414 -6.74 -10.52 1.14
CA SER A 414 -5.53 -10.95 0.41
C SER A 414 -5.52 -10.57 -1.08
N ILE A 415 -6.70 -10.38 -1.71
CA ILE A 415 -6.80 -10.07 -3.14
C ILE A 415 -6.20 -8.70 -3.49
N PHE A 416 -6.28 -7.73 -2.57
CA PHE A 416 -5.71 -6.40 -2.78
C PHE A 416 -4.19 -6.46 -2.87
N TYR A 417 -3.54 -7.34 -2.10
CA TYR A 417 -2.10 -7.55 -2.16
C TYR A 417 -1.67 -8.37 -3.40
N GLU A 418 -2.52 -9.28 -3.90
CA GLU A 418 -2.27 -9.91 -5.20
C GLU A 418 -2.36 -8.90 -6.35
N HIS A 419 -3.39 -8.04 -6.35
CA HIS A 419 -3.53 -6.95 -7.33
C HIS A 419 -2.33 -6.00 -7.29
N LEU A 420 -1.94 -5.55 -6.09
CA LEU A 420 -0.77 -4.72 -5.86
C LEU A 420 0.54 -5.36 -6.37
N THR A 421 0.67 -6.69 -6.22
CA THR A 421 1.82 -7.46 -6.75
C THR A 421 1.85 -7.40 -8.28
N ARG A 422 0.70 -7.49 -8.95
CA ARG A 422 0.59 -7.39 -10.42
C ARG A 422 0.93 -5.99 -10.92
N SER A 423 0.45 -4.95 -10.23
CA SER A 423 0.82 -3.55 -10.52
C SER A 423 2.34 -3.34 -10.39
N LEU A 424 2.95 -3.81 -9.29
CA LEU A 424 4.41 -3.76 -9.09
C LEU A 424 5.17 -4.59 -10.12
N GLN A 425 4.65 -5.74 -10.57
CA GLN A 425 5.31 -6.52 -11.62
C GLN A 425 5.45 -5.70 -12.92
N HIS A 426 4.46 -4.89 -13.26
CA HIS A 426 4.51 -4.04 -14.44
C HIS A 426 5.42 -2.81 -14.29
N SER A 427 5.48 -2.14 -13.13
CA SER A 427 6.22 -0.86 -12.98
C SER A 427 7.57 -0.94 -12.26
N LEU A 428 7.73 -1.82 -11.25
CA LEU A 428 8.78 -1.71 -10.21
C LEU A 428 10.19 -1.61 -10.78
N CYS A 429 10.56 -2.46 -11.75
CA CYS A 429 11.90 -2.41 -12.33
C CYS A 429 12.20 -1.07 -13.03
N GLY A 430 11.20 -0.46 -13.67
CA GLY A 430 11.35 0.87 -14.26
C GLY A 430 11.32 2.01 -13.22
N ASP A 431 10.48 1.92 -12.18
CA ASP A 431 10.47 2.89 -11.08
C ASP A 431 11.81 2.94 -10.33
N LEU A 432 12.44 1.78 -10.13
CA LEU A 432 13.78 1.66 -9.56
C LEU A 432 14.85 2.26 -10.49
N LEU A 433 14.78 2.06 -11.81
CA LEU A 433 15.70 2.70 -12.77
C LEU A 433 15.49 4.21 -12.91
N LEU A 434 14.26 4.71 -12.70
CA LEU A 434 13.95 6.14 -12.58
C LEU A 434 14.44 6.74 -11.24
N GLY A 435 15.01 5.93 -10.34
CA GLY A 435 15.50 6.34 -9.02
C GLY A 435 14.40 6.72 -8.04
N ARG A 436 13.14 6.29 -8.26
CA ARG A 436 11.99 6.70 -7.45
C ARG A 436 12.03 6.17 -6.02
N TRP A 437 12.67 5.02 -5.78
CA TRP A 437 12.89 4.47 -4.43
C TRP A 437 14.33 4.76 -3.92
N GLY A 438 15.03 5.73 -4.52
CA GLY A 438 16.42 6.05 -4.17
C GLY A 438 17.39 4.91 -4.46
N ASN A 439 18.45 4.80 -3.65
CA ASN A 439 19.48 3.77 -3.81
C ASN A 439 18.96 2.40 -3.32
N TYR A 440 19.03 1.39 -4.17
CA TYR A 440 18.61 0.01 -3.90
C TYR A 440 19.75 -1.00 -4.14
N SER A 441 19.69 -2.14 -3.45
CA SER A 441 20.66 -3.24 -3.55
C SER A 441 20.02 -4.60 -3.21
N THR A 442 20.71 -5.71 -3.46
CA THR A 442 20.16 -7.06 -3.27
C THR A 442 19.92 -7.37 -1.78
N GLY A 443 18.76 -7.94 -1.48
CA GLY A 443 18.27 -8.17 -0.11
C GLY A 443 17.66 -6.94 0.56
N ASP A 444 17.55 -5.78 -0.11
CA ASP A 444 16.91 -4.61 0.48
C ASP A 444 15.40 -4.85 0.68
N CYS A 445 14.89 -4.38 1.82
CA CYS A 445 13.49 -4.49 2.20
C CYS A 445 12.86 -3.10 2.30
N PHE A 446 11.69 -2.94 1.71
CA PHE A 446 10.90 -1.71 1.71
C PHE A 446 9.52 -1.99 2.30
N ILE A 447 8.99 -1.04 3.06
CA ILE A 447 7.59 -1.04 3.50
C ILE A 447 6.85 -0.01 2.64
N LEU A 448 5.79 -0.48 1.98
CA LEU A 448 4.77 0.34 1.34
C LEU A 448 3.66 0.55 2.36
N ALA A 449 3.42 1.80 2.76
CA ALA A 449 2.38 2.18 3.70
C ALA A 449 1.40 3.18 3.07
N SER A 450 0.11 2.89 3.17
CA SER A 450 -1.01 3.72 2.74
C SER A 450 -2.15 3.52 3.74
N ASP A 451 -3.13 4.42 3.76
CA ASP A 451 -4.12 4.59 4.84
C ASP A 451 -4.83 3.30 5.29
N TYR A 452 -5.00 2.33 4.36
CA TYR A 452 -5.59 1.02 4.60
C TYR A 452 -4.69 -0.17 4.22
N LEU A 453 -3.51 0.06 3.63
CA LEU A 453 -2.67 -0.98 3.01
C LEU A 453 -1.22 -0.89 3.47
N ASN A 454 -0.73 -1.96 4.10
CA ASN A 454 0.66 -2.07 4.57
C ASN A 454 1.30 -3.34 3.99
N ALA A 455 2.36 -3.21 3.21
CA ALA A 455 3.03 -4.35 2.57
C ALA A 455 4.55 -4.25 2.64
N LEU A 456 5.23 -5.36 2.93
CA LEU A 456 6.68 -5.47 2.87
C LEU A 456 7.11 -6.06 1.52
N VAL A 457 7.92 -5.31 0.78
CA VAL A 457 8.51 -5.69 -0.51
C VAL A 457 9.99 -6.00 -0.29
N HIS A 458 10.38 -7.24 -0.56
CA HIS A 458 11.77 -7.72 -0.47
C HIS A 458 12.36 -7.86 -1.88
N LEU A 459 13.45 -7.14 -2.18
CA LEU A 459 14.17 -7.25 -3.44
C LEU A 459 15.21 -8.38 -3.34
N ILE A 460 14.93 -9.52 -3.98
CA ILE A 460 15.80 -10.71 -3.90
C ILE A 460 16.89 -10.61 -4.96
N GLU A 461 16.50 -10.66 -6.24
CA GLU A 461 17.41 -10.62 -7.39
C GLU A 461 17.31 -9.27 -8.09
N ILE A 462 18.46 -8.65 -8.37
CA ILE A 462 18.57 -7.44 -9.20
C ILE A 462 19.60 -7.74 -10.28
N GLY A 463 19.22 -7.50 -11.54
CA GLY A 463 20.10 -7.54 -12.69
C GLY A 463 19.94 -6.29 -13.55
N ASN A 464 20.56 -6.31 -14.73
CA ASN A 464 20.56 -5.21 -15.67
C ASN A 464 19.18 -5.07 -16.36
N GLY A 465 18.26 -4.32 -15.73
CA GLY A 465 16.89 -4.15 -16.21
C GLY A 465 15.96 -5.34 -15.92
N LEU A 466 16.24 -6.09 -14.85
CA LEU A 466 15.32 -7.07 -14.27
C LEU A 466 15.39 -6.98 -12.73
N VAL A 467 14.25 -7.19 -12.06
CA VAL A 467 14.18 -7.26 -10.60
C VAL A 467 13.19 -8.36 -10.20
N THR A 468 13.65 -9.37 -9.47
CA THR A 468 12.78 -10.38 -8.86
C THR A 468 12.54 -10.03 -7.40
N PHE A 469 11.27 -9.78 -7.07
CA PHE A 469 10.83 -9.35 -5.75
C PHE A 469 9.78 -10.31 -5.18
N GLN A 470 9.45 -10.08 -3.91
CA GLN A 470 8.38 -10.78 -3.20
C GLN A 470 7.65 -9.80 -2.30
N LEU A 471 6.32 -9.82 -2.35
CA LEU A 471 5.45 -8.98 -1.54
C LEU A 471 4.80 -9.81 -0.43
N ARG A 472 4.86 -9.27 0.80
CA ARG A 472 4.17 -9.83 1.98
C ARG A 472 3.20 -8.78 2.50
N GLY A 473 1.90 -9.05 2.37
CA GLY A 473 0.82 -8.17 2.82
C GLY A 473 0.61 -8.29 4.33
N LEU A 474 0.60 -7.17 5.04
CA LEU A 474 0.41 -7.09 6.48
C LEU A 474 -1.07 -6.85 6.82
N GLU A 475 -1.40 -6.87 8.11
CA GLU A 475 -2.77 -6.71 8.59
C GLU A 475 -3.32 -5.30 8.35
N PHE A 476 -4.57 -5.23 7.87
CA PHE A 476 -5.33 -3.98 7.65
C PHE A 476 -5.68 -3.28 8.98
N ARG A 477 -5.92 -4.07 10.03
CA ARG A 477 -6.08 -3.62 11.42
C ARG A 477 -5.14 -4.45 12.28
N GLY A 478 -3.92 -3.95 12.48
CA GLY A 478 -2.93 -4.62 13.32
C GLY A 478 -3.21 -4.44 14.81
N THR A 479 -2.48 -5.18 15.65
CA THR A 479 -2.47 -4.95 17.10
C THR A 479 -2.10 -3.50 17.45
N TYR A 480 -2.50 -3.00 18.63
CA TYR A 480 -2.18 -1.63 19.07
C TYR A 480 -0.66 -1.30 19.06
N CYS A 481 0.20 -2.30 19.24
CA CYS A 481 1.66 -2.12 19.11
C CYS A 481 2.11 -1.97 17.64
N GLN A 482 1.48 -2.68 16.70
CA GLN A 482 1.69 -2.50 15.26
C GLN A 482 1.11 -1.16 14.77
N GLN A 483 -0.07 -0.77 15.26
CA GLN A 483 -0.66 0.53 14.92
C GLN A 483 0.27 1.68 15.31
N ARG A 484 0.90 1.62 16.50
CA ARG A 484 1.95 2.58 16.92
C ARG A 484 3.20 2.61 16.04
N GLU A 485 3.52 1.53 15.33
CA GLU A 485 4.61 1.48 14.34
C GLU A 485 4.15 2.07 12.99
N VAL A 486 2.90 1.83 12.58
CA VAL A 486 2.27 2.45 11.39
C VAL A 486 2.07 3.96 11.58
N GLU A 487 1.66 4.41 12.76
CA GLU A 487 1.63 5.82 13.16
C GLU A 487 3.02 6.45 12.99
N ALA A 488 4.08 5.80 13.50
CA ALA A 488 5.44 6.35 13.47
C ALA A 488 6.00 6.58 12.05
N ILE A 489 5.57 5.81 11.04
CA ILE A 489 5.94 6.00 9.62
C ILE A 489 4.99 6.94 8.87
N THR A 490 3.86 7.32 9.49
CA THR A 490 2.78 8.14 8.90
C THR A 490 2.77 9.56 9.48
N GLU A 491 3.15 9.74 10.73
CA GLU A 491 3.40 11.04 11.37
C GLU A 491 4.52 11.81 10.62
N GLY A 492 4.49 13.14 10.70
CA GLY A 492 5.50 14.02 10.11
C GLY A 492 6.53 14.43 11.16
N VAL A 493 7.82 14.42 10.80
CA VAL A 493 8.91 14.89 11.68
C VAL A 493 9.05 16.43 11.68
N GLU A 494 8.06 17.12 11.12
CA GLU A 494 8.06 18.57 10.90
C GLU A 494 7.45 19.36 12.09
N GLU A 495 6.87 18.66 13.08
CA GLU A 495 6.18 19.25 14.25
C GLU A 495 7.02 19.23 15.55
N ASP A 496 8.24 18.70 15.53
CA ASP A 496 9.16 18.67 16.69
C ASP A 496 9.99 19.96 16.77
N GLU A 497 9.60 20.91 17.64
CA GLU A 497 10.32 22.16 17.90
C GLU A 497 11.53 22.02 18.87
N GLY A 498 11.92 20.78 19.21
CA GLY A 498 12.85 20.49 20.31
C GLY A 498 14.34 20.72 20.04
N PHE A 499 15.01 21.33 21.03
CA PHE A 499 16.46 21.39 21.17
C PHE A 499 16.87 20.88 22.56
N CYS A 500 17.31 19.63 22.62
CA CYS A 500 17.57 18.90 23.87
C CYS A 500 16.35 18.94 24.81
N CYS A 501 16.44 19.68 25.92
CA CYS A 501 15.38 19.81 26.94
C CYS A 501 14.59 21.13 26.82
N CYS A 502 14.72 21.86 25.72
CA CYS A 502 14.11 23.17 25.49
C CYS A 502 13.36 23.20 24.16
N GLU A 503 12.40 24.12 24.03
CA GLU A 503 11.61 24.36 22.82
C GLU A 503 11.92 25.77 22.28
N PRO A 504 13.09 26.02 21.65
CA PRO A 504 13.44 27.33 21.08
C PRO A 504 12.88 27.55 19.66
N GLY A 505 12.19 26.56 19.10
CA GLY A 505 11.82 26.52 17.68
C GLY A 505 12.99 26.18 16.76
N HIS A 506 12.73 26.14 15.45
CA HIS A 506 13.74 25.88 14.42
C HIS A 506 13.61 26.84 13.23
N ILE A 507 14.62 26.85 12.36
CA ILE A 507 14.62 27.67 11.13
C ILE A 507 13.60 27.06 10.15
N PRO A 508 12.79 27.87 9.44
CA PRO A 508 11.85 27.35 8.43
C PRO A 508 12.56 26.51 7.37
N HIS A 509 11.95 25.37 7.03
CA HIS A 509 12.47 24.32 6.12
C HIS A 509 13.71 23.54 6.60
N VAL A 510 14.16 23.75 7.84
CA VAL A 510 15.24 23.00 8.50
C VAL A 510 14.61 22.19 9.65
N LEU A 511 15.07 20.97 9.90
CA LEU A 511 14.64 20.19 11.07
C LEU A 511 15.19 20.78 12.37
N SER A 512 14.47 20.57 13.48
CA SER A 512 15.03 20.80 14.82
C SER A 512 16.17 19.83 15.13
N PHE A 513 16.94 20.14 16.18
CA PHE A 513 18.06 19.29 16.59
C PHE A 513 17.58 17.93 17.11
N ASN A 514 16.46 17.89 17.86
CA ASN A 514 15.88 16.64 18.36
C ASN A 514 15.38 15.76 17.21
N ALA A 515 14.69 16.33 16.21
CA ALA A 515 14.25 15.62 15.01
C ALA A 515 15.46 15.06 14.22
N ALA A 516 16.44 15.91 13.91
CA ALA A 516 17.63 15.55 13.14
C ALA A 516 18.50 14.48 13.84
N PHE A 517 18.59 14.52 15.17
CA PHE A 517 19.30 13.51 15.96
C PHE A 517 18.52 12.19 16.03
N SER A 518 17.20 12.25 16.29
CA SER A 518 16.34 11.06 16.42
C SER A 518 16.24 10.28 15.11
N GLN A 519 16.10 10.97 13.97
CA GLN A 519 16.04 10.34 12.65
C GLN A 519 17.31 9.55 12.29
N ARG A 520 18.48 9.95 12.81
CA ARG A 520 19.75 9.22 12.62
C ARG A 520 19.83 7.92 13.44
N TRP A 521 18.91 7.72 14.39
CA TRP A 521 18.87 6.56 15.28
C TRP A 521 17.73 5.58 14.97
N LEU A 522 17.14 5.66 13.77
CA LEU A 522 16.17 4.71 13.25
C LEU A 522 16.87 3.65 12.39
N ALA A 523 16.34 2.43 12.39
CA ALA A 523 16.75 1.35 11.47
C ALA A 523 16.01 1.42 10.12
N TRP A 524 15.26 2.49 9.88
CA TRP A 524 14.43 2.73 8.72
C TRP A 524 14.43 4.22 8.34
N GLU A 525 14.17 4.53 7.06
CA GLU A 525 14.05 5.90 6.56
C GLU A 525 12.93 6.05 5.52
N VAL A 526 12.18 7.15 5.57
CA VAL A 526 11.18 7.47 4.53
C VAL A 526 11.91 8.03 3.31
N ILE A 527 11.92 7.27 2.21
CA ILE A 527 12.55 7.71 0.96
C ILE A 527 11.61 8.66 0.20
N VAL A 528 10.35 8.25 0.04
CA VAL A 528 9.30 9.00 -0.67
C VAL A 528 7.99 8.95 0.12
N THR A 529 7.32 10.09 0.22
CA THR A 529 6.02 10.25 0.89
C THR A 529 4.81 10.01 -0.02
N LYS A 530 4.97 10.15 -1.35
CA LYS A 530 3.92 9.93 -2.37
C LYS A 530 4.45 9.18 -3.58
N TYR A 531 4.63 7.87 -3.45
CA TYR A 531 4.80 6.95 -4.57
C TYR A 531 3.41 6.53 -5.06
N ILE A 532 3.22 6.50 -6.39
CA ILE A 532 1.90 6.40 -7.00
C ILE A 532 1.79 5.07 -7.73
N LEU A 533 0.76 4.29 -7.42
CA LEU A 533 0.55 2.96 -7.99
C LEU A 533 -0.93 2.69 -8.23
N GLU A 534 -1.27 1.94 -9.29
CA GLU A 534 -2.65 1.55 -9.58
C GLU A 534 -3.13 0.48 -8.59
N GLY A 535 -4.27 0.74 -7.96
CA GLY A 535 -4.90 -0.14 -6.98
C GLY A 535 -6.40 0.11 -6.85
N TYR A 536 -7.02 -0.44 -5.81
CA TYR A 536 -8.43 -0.18 -5.49
C TYR A 536 -8.56 0.65 -4.21
N SER A 537 -9.23 1.79 -4.33
CA SER A 537 -9.75 2.53 -3.18
C SER A 537 -10.96 1.77 -2.64
N ILE A 538 -10.86 1.34 -1.38
CA ILE A 538 -11.92 0.66 -0.63
C ILE A 538 -12.78 1.72 0.07
N THR A 539 -14.10 1.53 0.06
CA THR A 539 -15.04 2.32 0.87
C THR A 539 -16.02 1.36 1.54
N ASP A 540 -16.08 1.37 2.87
CA ASP A 540 -16.89 0.47 3.71
C ASP A 540 -18.01 1.22 4.44
N ASN A 541 -19.24 1.11 3.92
CA ASN A 541 -20.43 1.70 4.54
C ASN A 541 -21.17 0.64 5.38
N SER A 542 -21.57 0.98 6.60
CA SER A 542 -22.38 0.08 7.43
C SER A 542 -23.78 -0.08 6.83
N ALA A 543 -24.16 -1.33 6.51
CA ALA A 543 -25.50 -1.64 6.04
C ALA A 543 -26.55 -1.44 7.14
N ALA A 544 -26.14 -1.53 8.41
CA ALA A 544 -27.03 -1.30 9.55
C ALA A 544 -27.52 0.16 9.61
N SER A 545 -26.64 1.15 9.50
CA SER A 545 -27.07 2.57 9.50
C SER A 545 -27.86 2.95 8.24
N MET A 546 -27.56 2.35 7.09
CA MET A 546 -28.32 2.54 5.86
C MET A 546 -29.73 1.93 5.91
N LEU A 547 -29.99 0.90 6.73
CA LEU A 547 -31.25 0.14 6.71
C LEU A 547 -31.96 0.10 8.07
N GLN A 548 -31.56 0.94 9.03
CA GLN A 548 -32.13 0.97 10.39
C GLN A 548 -33.60 1.42 10.39
N VAL A 549 -33.93 2.43 9.58
CA VAL A 549 -35.27 3.03 9.48
C VAL A 549 -36.17 2.19 8.56
N PHE A 550 -37.47 2.09 8.88
CA PHE A 550 -38.43 1.35 8.05
C PHE A 550 -38.56 1.93 6.65
N ASP A 551 -38.60 3.26 6.50
CA ASP A 551 -38.71 3.93 5.21
C ASP A 551 -37.52 3.60 4.27
N LEU A 552 -36.31 3.44 4.82
CA LEU A 552 -35.13 3.03 4.04
C LEU A 552 -35.23 1.54 3.62
N ARG A 553 -35.71 0.66 4.50
CA ARG A 553 -36.04 -0.74 4.11
C ARG A 553 -37.12 -0.80 3.04
N LYS A 554 -38.11 0.10 3.10
CA LYS A 554 -39.15 0.27 2.07
C LYS A 554 -38.55 0.69 0.72
N VAL A 555 -37.72 1.73 0.70
CA VAL A 555 -37.01 2.18 -0.51
C VAL A 555 -36.15 1.06 -1.12
N LEU A 556 -35.42 0.29 -0.30
CA LEU A 556 -34.65 -0.87 -0.78
C LEU A 556 -35.56 -1.94 -1.43
N THR A 557 -36.70 -2.23 -0.81
CA THR A 557 -37.67 -3.21 -1.33
C THR A 557 -38.35 -2.71 -2.61
N THR A 558 -38.69 -1.43 -2.71
CA THR A 558 -39.17 -0.80 -3.96
C THR A 558 -38.12 -0.91 -5.08
N TYR A 559 -36.84 -0.62 -4.81
CA TYR A 559 -35.79 -0.82 -5.83
C TYR A 559 -35.52 -2.29 -6.16
N TYR A 560 -35.76 -3.23 -5.24
CA TYR A 560 -35.69 -4.68 -5.52
C TYR A 560 -36.82 -5.13 -6.45
N VAL A 561 -38.05 -4.65 -6.24
CA VAL A 561 -39.19 -4.89 -7.12
C VAL A 561 -38.96 -4.25 -8.50
N LYS A 562 -38.57 -2.96 -8.56
CA LYS A 562 -38.21 -2.26 -9.81
C LYS A 562 -37.04 -2.98 -10.53
N GLY A 563 -36.05 -3.49 -9.79
CA GLY A 563 -34.91 -4.24 -10.32
C GLY A 563 -35.29 -5.59 -10.94
N ILE A 564 -36.15 -6.39 -10.28
CA ILE A 564 -36.70 -7.63 -10.87
C ILE A 564 -37.40 -7.31 -12.19
N ILE A 565 -38.28 -6.30 -12.23
CA ILE A 565 -39.01 -5.90 -13.45
C ILE A 565 -38.07 -5.56 -14.61
N TYR A 566 -36.99 -4.83 -14.36
CA TYR A 566 -35.97 -4.54 -15.37
C TYR A 566 -35.35 -5.83 -15.93
N TYR A 567 -34.83 -6.73 -15.09
CA TYR A 567 -34.15 -7.93 -15.58
C TYR A 567 -35.09 -8.97 -16.22
N VAL A 568 -36.39 -8.99 -15.87
CA VAL A 568 -37.39 -9.77 -16.64
C VAL A 568 -37.53 -9.20 -18.05
N THR A 569 -37.76 -7.89 -18.15
CA THR A 569 -38.12 -7.22 -19.40
C THR A 569 -36.95 -7.12 -20.38
N THR A 570 -35.71 -6.91 -19.91
CA THR A 570 -34.51 -6.87 -20.76
C THR A 570 -33.99 -8.25 -21.17
N SER A 571 -34.46 -9.33 -20.54
CA SER A 571 -34.03 -10.70 -20.87
C SER A 571 -34.34 -11.11 -22.32
N SER A 572 -33.37 -11.78 -22.96
CA SER A 572 -33.53 -12.43 -24.26
C SER A 572 -34.45 -13.66 -24.19
N LYS A 573 -34.55 -14.32 -23.04
CA LYS A 573 -35.43 -15.47 -22.79
C LYS A 573 -36.89 -15.09 -22.53
N LEU A 574 -37.26 -13.82 -22.48
CA LEU A 574 -38.63 -13.42 -22.08
C LEU A 574 -39.72 -14.07 -22.95
N GLU A 575 -39.49 -14.22 -24.25
CA GLU A 575 -40.45 -14.89 -25.16
C GLU A 575 -40.56 -16.40 -24.89
N GLU A 576 -39.48 -17.06 -24.43
CA GLU A 576 -39.45 -18.46 -24.01
C GLU A 576 -40.19 -18.65 -22.67
N TRP A 577 -39.91 -17.78 -21.69
CA TRP A 577 -40.56 -17.79 -20.37
C TRP A 577 -42.07 -17.50 -20.43
N LEU A 578 -42.50 -16.59 -21.31
CA LEU A 578 -43.93 -16.31 -21.53
C LEU A 578 -44.65 -17.41 -22.30
N ALA A 579 -43.93 -18.22 -23.10
CA ALA A 579 -44.49 -19.36 -23.83
C ALA A 579 -44.50 -20.67 -23.03
N ASN A 580 -43.82 -20.74 -21.87
CA ASN A 580 -43.68 -21.96 -21.09
C ASN A 580 -44.98 -22.33 -20.34
N GLU A 581 -45.65 -23.38 -20.79
CA GLU A 581 -46.91 -23.90 -20.23
C GLU A 581 -46.82 -24.17 -18.71
N THR A 582 -45.69 -24.69 -18.21
CA THR A 582 -45.51 -24.99 -16.77
C THR A 582 -45.49 -23.72 -15.90
N MET A 583 -44.95 -22.63 -16.45
CA MET A 583 -44.95 -21.32 -15.78
C MET A 583 -46.33 -20.68 -15.84
N GLN A 584 -47.04 -20.80 -16.97
CA GLN A 584 -48.42 -20.31 -17.12
C GLN A 584 -49.38 -21.02 -16.16
N GLU A 585 -49.26 -22.35 -15.99
CA GLU A 585 -50.11 -23.13 -15.08
C GLU A 585 -49.84 -22.77 -13.61
N GLY A 586 -48.57 -22.66 -13.20
CA GLY A 586 -48.21 -22.23 -11.84
C GLY A 586 -48.65 -20.80 -11.51
N LEU A 587 -48.53 -19.88 -12.48
CA LEU A 587 -48.95 -18.47 -12.33
C LEU A 587 -50.45 -18.24 -12.56
N ARG A 588 -51.24 -19.29 -12.85
CA ARG A 588 -52.68 -19.17 -13.16
C ARG A 588 -53.51 -18.52 -12.06
N LEU A 589 -53.12 -18.68 -10.79
CA LEU A 589 -53.78 -17.98 -9.67
C LEU A 589 -53.44 -16.48 -9.64
N CYS A 590 -52.18 -16.13 -9.92
CA CYS A 590 -51.74 -14.73 -10.08
C CYS A 590 -52.40 -14.04 -11.29
N ALA A 591 -53.00 -14.80 -12.20
CA ALA A 591 -53.73 -14.28 -13.35
C ALA A 591 -55.15 -13.78 -12.99
N ASP A 592 -55.73 -14.14 -11.83
CA ASP A 592 -57.04 -13.63 -11.38
C ASP A 592 -56.89 -12.18 -10.86
N ARG A 593 -57.87 -11.32 -11.17
CA ARG A 593 -57.95 -9.95 -10.64
C ARG A 593 -58.27 -9.91 -9.15
N ASN A 594 -58.95 -10.93 -8.62
CA ASN A 594 -59.28 -11.04 -7.19
C ASN A 594 -58.15 -11.68 -6.37
N TYR A 595 -57.00 -12.01 -6.97
CA TYR A 595 -55.89 -12.63 -6.25
C TYR A 595 -55.19 -11.63 -5.32
N VAL A 596 -55.01 -12.08 -4.07
CA VAL A 596 -54.24 -11.39 -3.03
C VAL A 596 -53.31 -12.40 -2.42
N ASP A 597 -52.02 -12.07 -2.35
CA ASP A 597 -51.06 -12.90 -1.65
C ASP A 597 -50.95 -12.45 -0.18
N VAL A 598 -51.54 -13.25 0.71
CA VAL A 598 -51.63 -13.00 2.16
C VAL A 598 -50.54 -13.80 2.90
N ASP A 599 -49.29 -13.73 2.41
CA ASP A 599 -48.16 -14.39 3.08
C ASP A 599 -47.71 -13.59 4.32
N PRO A 600 -47.50 -14.23 5.48
CA PRO A 600 -47.01 -13.55 6.68
C PRO A 600 -45.61 -12.93 6.56
N THR A 601 -44.90 -13.10 5.43
CA THR A 601 -43.66 -12.34 5.16
C THR A 601 -43.88 -10.87 4.82
N PHE A 602 -45.05 -10.49 4.29
CA PHE A 602 -45.31 -9.14 3.80
C PHE A 602 -45.62 -8.16 4.94
N ASN A 603 -45.14 -6.93 4.83
CA ASN A 603 -45.08 -5.99 5.94
C ASN A 603 -45.44 -4.56 5.48
N PRO A 604 -46.52 -3.94 5.99
CA PRO A 604 -46.96 -2.60 5.55
C PRO A 604 -45.92 -1.48 5.75
N ASN A 605 -44.91 -1.71 6.59
CA ASN A 605 -43.83 -0.74 6.82
C ASN A 605 -42.64 -0.93 5.85
N ILE A 606 -42.70 -1.89 4.92
CA ILE A 606 -41.60 -2.27 4.00
C ILE A 606 -42.12 -2.50 2.57
N ASP A 607 -43.34 -3.00 2.42
CA ASP A 607 -44.01 -3.18 1.12
C ASP A 607 -44.82 -1.93 0.75
N GLU A 608 -44.56 -1.38 -0.44
CA GLU A 608 -45.20 -0.13 -0.90
C GLU A 608 -46.60 -0.35 -1.49
N ASP A 609 -46.82 -1.50 -2.11
CA ASP A 609 -48.06 -2.01 -2.70
C ASP A 609 -48.87 -2.86 -1.72
N TYR A 610 -48.65 -2.73 -0.41
CA TYR A 610 -49.39 -3.48 0.61
C TYR A 610 -50.84 -2.97 0.74
N ASP A 611 -51.82 -3.83 0.47
CA ASP A 611 -53.24 -3.48 0.58
C ASP A 611 -53.72 -3.65 2.03
N HIS A 612 -53.80 -2.53 2.76
CA HIS A 612 -54.33 -2.49 4.13
C HIS A 612 -55.77 -3.00 4.28
N ARG A 613 -56.57 -3.08 3.20
CA ARG A 613 -57.95 -3.61 3.24
C ARG A 613 -58.00 -5.13 3.11
N LEU A 614 -57.04 -5.70 2.38
CA LEU A 614 -56.98 -7.13 2.04
C LEU A 614 -55.85 -7.87 2.79
N ALA A 615 -55.07 -7.15 3.61
CA ALA A 615 -54.00 -7.65 4.48
C ALA A 615 -52.87 -8.41 3.78
N GLY A 616 -52.62 -8.07 2.51
CA GLY A 616 -51.60 -8.69 1.66
C GLY A 616 -51.32 -7.85 0.42
N ILE A 617 -50.64 -8.42 -0.57
CA ILE A 617 -50.34 -7.74 -1.83
C ILE A 617 -51.38 -8.16 -2.87
N SER A 618 -52.18 -7.24 -3.40
CA SER A 618 -53.15 -7.52 -4.46
C SER A 618 -52.56 -7.22 -5.84
N ARG A 619 -53.10 -7.85 -6.89
CA ARG A 619 -52.70 -7.51 -8.27
C ARG A 619 -53.00 -6.05 -8.61
N GLU A 620 -54.09 -5.50 -8.07
CA GLU A 620 -54.49 -4.10 -8.30
C GLU A 620 -53.51 -3.12 -7.64
N SER A 621 -53.11 -3.32 -6.37
CA SER A 621 -52.14 -2.44 -5.71
C SER A 621 -50.77 -2.47 -6.39
N PHE A 622 -50.29 -3.66 -6.80
CA PHE A 622 -49.06 -3.79 -7.59
C PHE A 622 -49.15 -3.01 -8.92
N CYS A 623 -50.27 -3.11 -9.64
CA CYS A 623 -50.45 -2.40 -10.91
C CYS A 623 -50.56 -0.87 -10.73
N VAL A 624 -51.08 -0.37 -9.60
CA VAL A 624 -51.14 1.08 -9.32
C VAL A 624 -49.73 1.69 -9.21
N ILE A 625 -48.75 0.93 -8.71
CA ILE A 625 -47.40 1.44 -8.42
C ILE A 625 -46.40 1.09 -9.53
N TYR A 626 -46.43 -0.14 -10.05
CA TYR A 626 -45.35 -0.65 -10.90
C TYR A 626 -45.70 -0.77 -12.40
N LEU A 627 -46.96 -0.59 -12.82
CA LEU A 627 -47.36 -0.77 -14.23
C LEU A 627 -46.62 0.17 -15.18
N ASN A 628 -46.53 1.46 -14.86
CA ASN A 628 -45.79 2.48 -15.63
C ASN A 628 -44.31 2.04 -15.86
N TRP A 629 -43.68 1.44 -14.85
CA TRP A 629 -42.32 0.93 -14.97
C TRP A 629 -42.22 -0.29 -15.90
N ILE A 630 -43.21 -1.20 -15.88
CA ILE A 630 -43.29 -2.35 -16.80
C ILE A 630 -43.53 -1.89 -18.24
N GLU A 631 -44.48 -0.97 -18.46
CA GLU A 631 -44.77 -0.32 -19.75
C GLU A 631 -43.51 0.35 -20.32
N TYR A 632 -42.84 1.17 -19.51
CA TYR A 632 -41.63 1.87 -19.89
C TYR A 632 -40.49 0.90 -20.27
N CYS A 633 -40.23 -0.13 -19.46
CA CYS A 633 -39.19 -1.11 -19.78
C CYS A 633 -39.52 -1.94 -21.02
N SER A 634 -40.80 -2.31 -21.25
CA SER A 634 -41.23 -2.97 -22.49
C SER A 634 -40.98 -2.08 -23.72
N SER A 635 -41.27 -0.78 -23.62
CA SER A 635 -41.07 0.20 -24.71
C SER A 635 -39.61 0.34 -25.16
N ARG A 636 -38.64 0.02 -24.29
CA ARG A 636 -37.20 0.09 -24.58
C ARG A 636 -36.64 -1.20 -25.19
N ARG A 637 -37.44 -2.28 -25.34
CA ARG A 637 -37.01 -3.53 -25.99
C ARG A 637 -36.91 -3.39 -27.52
N ALA A 638 -36.01 -4.16 -28.14
CA ALA A 638 -35.92 -4.30 -29.60
C ALA A 638 -37.19 -4.92 -30.24
N LYS A 639 -37.96 -5.67 -29.44
CA LYS A 639 -39.34 -6.08 -29.70
C LYS A 639 -40.19 -5.62 -28.51
N PRO A 640 -40.93 -4.50 -28.60
CA PRO A 640 -41.88 -4.15 -27.57
C PRO A 640 -42.99 -5.21 -27.51
N LEU A 641 -43.51 -5.45 -26.31
CA LEU A 641 -44.71 -6.25 -26.08
C LEU A 641 -45.82 -5.32 -25.61
N ASP A 642 -47.05 -5.49 -26.11
CA ASP A 642 -48.21 -4.75 -25.63
C ASP A 642 -48.45 -5.09 -24.15
N VAL A 643 -48.32 -4.07 -23.29
CA VAL A 643 -48.51 -4.19 -21.85
C VAL A 643 -49.90 -3.66 -21.50
N ASP A 644 -50.70 -4.52 -20.88
CA ASP A 644 -51.97 -4.18 -20.23
C ASP A 644 -52.01 -4.87 -18.86
N LYS A 645 -52.89 -4.41 -17.97
CA LYS A 645 -53.06 -4.92 -16.60
C LYS A 645 -53.26 -6.43 -16.54
N ASP A 646 -54.01 -6.99 -17.49
CA ASP A 646 -54.30 -8.43 -17.58
C ASP A 646 -53.25 -9.23 -18.40
N SER A 647 -52.19 -8.58 -18.92
CA SER A 647 -51.17 -9.23 -19.76
C SER A 647 -50.35 -10.30 -19.02
N SER A 648 -49.87 -11.30 -19.76
CA SER A 648 -49.00 -12.36 -19.23
C SER A 648 -47.66 -11.83 -18.69
N LEU A 649 -47.14 -10.74 -19.27
CA LEU A 649 -45.95 -10.05 -18.75
C LEU A 649 -46.19 -9.48 -17.35
N VAL A 650 -47.31 -8.78 -17.13
CA VAL A 650 -47.67 -8.25 -15.80
C VAL A 650 -47.87 -9.39 -14.80
N THR A 651 -48.51 -10.50 -15.20
CA THR A 651 -48.65 -11.70 -14.36
C THR A 651 -47.29 -12.30 -13.97
N LEU A 652 -46.34 -12.40 -14.90
CA LEU A 652 -44.99 -12.92 -14.65
C LEU A 652 -44.16 -12.00 -13.75
N CYS A 653 -44.20 -10.68 -14.00
CA CYS A 653 -43.55 -9.69 -13.15
C CYS A 653 -44.12 -9.72 -11.73
N TYR A 654 -45.45 -9.71 -11.57
CA TYR A 654 -46.12 -9.83 -10.26
C TYR A 654 -45.68 -11.09 -9.52
N GLY A 655 -45.74 -12.26 -10.16
CA GLY A 655 -45.32 -13.53 -9.58
C GLY A 655 -43.86 -13.54 -9.11
N LEU A 656 -42.94 -13.02 -9.93
CA LEU A 656 -41.51 -12.92 -9.58
C LEU A 656 -41.24 -11.90 -8.45
N CYS A 657 -41.99 -10.79 -8.39
CA CYS A 657 -41.86 -9.78 -7.33
C CYS A 657 -42.49 -10.23 -6.01
N VAL A 658 -43.53 -11.08 -6.03
CA VAL A 658 -44.09 -11.75 -4.85
C VAL A 658 -43.13 -12.84 -4.35
N LEU A 659 -42.63 -13.70 -5.24
CA LEU A 659 -41.60 -14.71 -4.96
C LEU A 659 -40.35 -14.10 -4.32
N GLY A 660 -39.78 -13.05 -4.94
CA GLY A 660 -38.54 -12.42 -4.48
C GLY A 660 -38.65 -11.84 -3.07
N ARG A 661 -39.83 -11.32 -2.71
CA ARG A 661 -40.14 -10.81 -1.37
C ARG A 661 -40.41 -11.91 -0.36
N ARG A 662 -41.15 -12.95 -0.71
CA ARG A 662 -41.34 -14.14 0.15
C ARG A 662 -40.00 -14.80 0.46
N ALA A 663 -39.11 -14.92 -0.54
CA ALA A 663 -37.75 -15.43 -0.35
C ALA A 663 -36.94 -14.58 0.64
N LEU A 664 -37.02 -13.25 0.56
CA LEU A 664 -36.35 -12.33 1.51
C LEU A 664 -36.93 -12.48 2.93
N GLY A 665 -38.25 -12.55 3.04
CA GLY A 665 -38.95 -12.78 4.31
C GLY A 665 -38.60 -14.12 4.96
N THR A 666 -38.62 -15.22 4.19
CA THR A 666 -38.20 -16.56 4.66
C THR A 666 -36.72 -16.57 5.05
N ALA A 667 -35.83 -15.95 4.27
CA ALA A 667 -34.41 -15.84 4.62
C ALA A 667 -34.19 -14.99 5.89
N SER A 668 -35.04 -13.98 6.12
CA SER A 668 -35.07 -13.19 7.37
C SER A 668 -35.76 -13.89 8.55
N HIS A 669 -35.99 -15.21 8.49
CA HIS A 669 -36.69 -15.98 9.52
C HIS A 669 -38.10 -15.44 9.88
N HIS A 670 -38.79 -14.83 8.92
CA HIS A 670 -40.07 -14.12 9.10
C HIS A 670 -40.01 -12.94 10.09
N MET A 671 -38.81 -12.42 10.36
CA MET A 671 -38.54 -11.31 11.28
C MET A 671 -38.03 -10.07 10.52
N SER A 672 -38.63 -9.75 9.37
CA SER A 672 -38.21 -8.63 8.49
C SER A 672 -38.29 -7.24 9.15
N SER A 673 -38.99 -7.12 10.27
CA SER A 673 -39.02 -5.93 11.13
C SER A 673 -37.78 -5.77 12.02
N ASN A 674 -37.04 -6.85 12.30
CA ASN A 674 -35.76 -6.82 13.00
C ASN A 674 -34.61 -6.57 12.01
N LEU A 675 -33.75 -5.59 12.32
CA LEU A 675 -32.64 -5.20 11.46
C LEU A 675 -31.64 -6.35 11.21
N GLU A 676 -31.25 -7.08 12.25
CA GLU A 676 -30.27 -8.17 12.12
C GLU A 676 -30.79 -9.30 11.24
N SER A 677 -32.06 -9.68 11.45
CA SER A 677 -32.74 -10.73 10.68
C SER A 677 -32.96 -10.30 9.22
N PHE A 678 -33.32 -9.04 8.98
CA PHE A 678 -33.44 -8.47 7.64
C PHE A 678 -32.09 -8.46 6.90
N LEU A 679 -31.02 -8.02 7.55
CA LEU A 679 -29.66 -8.01 6.98
C LEU A 679 -29.13 -9.42 6.68
N TYR A 680 -29.40 -10.39 7.55
CA TYR A 680 -29.07 -11.80 7.30
C TYR A 680 -29.80 -12.34 6.05
N GLY A 681 -31.11 -12.06 5.93
CA GLY A 681 -31.89 -12.44 4.75
C GLY A 681 -31.39 -11.78 3.46
N LEU A 682 -31.08 -10.48 3.52
CA LEU A 682 -30.53 -9.70 2.41
C LEU A 682 -29.17 -10.27 1.94
N HIS A 683 -28.27 -10.59 2.87
CA HIS A 683 -26.96 -11.17 2.57
C HIS A 683 -27.08 -12.57 1.95
N ALA A 684 -27.98 -13.41 2.45
CA ALA A 684 -28.26 -14.72 1.86
C ALA A 684 -28.73 -14.61 0.40
N LEU A 685 -29.68 -13.71 0.09
CA LEU A 685 -30.15 -13.51 -1.27
C LEU A 685 -29.08 -12.89 -2.18
N PHE A 686 -28.28 -11.93 -1.68
CA PHE A 686 -27.18 -11.30 -2.43
C PHE A 686 -26.11 -12.31 -2.88
N LYS A 687 -25.80 -13.27 -2.00
CA LYS A 687 -24.94 -14.44 -2.29
C LYS A 687 -25.59 -15.43 -3.27
N GLY A 688 -26.92 -15.51 -3.28
CA GLY A 688 -27.70 -16.40 -4.15
C GLY A 688 -28.29 -17.64 -3.45
N ASP A 689 -28.34 -17.66 -2.11
CA ASP A 689 -28.81 -18.80 -1.30
C ASP A 689 -30.36 -18.80 -1.16
N PHE A 690 -31.09 -18.95 -2.27
CA PHE A 690 -32.56 -19.01 -2.22
C PHE A 690 -33.07 -20.29 -1.55
N ARG A 691 -34.01 -20.13 -0.62
CA ARG A 691 -34.76 -21.22 0.01
C ARG A 691 -36.24 -21.07 -0.33
N ILE A 692 -36.64 -21.68 -1.45
CA ILE A 692 -38.04 -21.74 -1.86
C ILE A 692 -38.76 -22.73 -0.94
N SER A 693 -39.69 -22.20 -0.14
CA SER A 693 -40.40 -22.93 0.93
C SER A 693 -41.91 -23.06 0.66
N SER A 694 -42.45 -22.30 -0.30
CA SER A 694 -43.87 -22.34 -0.66
C SER A 694 -44.08 -23.19 -1.91
N ILE A 695 -45.05 -24.10 -1.85
CA ILE A 695 -45.49 -24.90 -3.01
C ILE A 695 -45.99 -23.98 -4.15
N ARG A 696 -46.48 -22.78 -3.79
CA ARG A 696 -46.92 -21.73 -4.72
C ARG A 696 -45.82 -21.19 -5.66
N ASP A 697 -44.57 -21.48 -5.35
CA ASP A 697 -43.39 -20.95 -6.03
C ASP A 697 -42.66 -22.00 -6.90
N GLU A 698 -43.08 -23.27 -6.87
CA GLU A 698 -42.35 -24.39 -7.51
C GLU A 698 -42.22 -24.25 -9.04
N TRP A 699 -43.07 -23.45 -9.69
CA TRP A 699 -42.98 -23.12 -11.11
C TRP A 699 -41.64 -22.46 -11.51
N ILE A 700 -40.93 -21.83 -10.56
CA ILE A 700 -39.60 -21.25 -10.80
C ILE A 700 -38.53 -22.31 -11.13
N PHE A 701 -38.76 -23.57 -10.76
CA PHE A 701 -37.83 -24.67 -11.09
C PHE A 701 -37.88 -25.09 -12.56
N ALA A 702 -38.82 -24.57 -13.36
CA ALA A 702 -38.88 -24.77 -14.81
C ALA A 702 -37.69 -24.11 -15.54
N ASP A 703 -37.20 -22.97 -15.07
CA ASP A 703 -35.91 -22.40 -15.51
C ASP A 703 -35.22 -21.64 -14.36
N MET A 704 -34.18 -22.25 -13.78
CA MET A 704 -33.37 -21.63 -12.73
C MET A 704 -32.59 -20.38 -13.18
N GLU A 705 -32.53 -20.06 -14.48
CA GLU A 705 -32.02 -18.77 -14.94
C GLU A 705 -32.87 -17.60 -14.44
N LEU A 706 -34.16 -17.78 -14.14
CA LEU A 706 -34.98 -16.72 -13.52
C LEU A 706 -34.38 -16.29 -12.18
N LEU A 707 -33.96 -17.23 -11.33
CA LEU A 707 -33.26 -16.90 -10.08
C LEU A 707 -31.89 -16.25 -10.36
N ARG A 708 -31.10 -16.85 -11.26
CA ARG A 708 -29.68 -16.46 -11.48
C ARG A 708 -29.48 -15.17 -12.28
N LYS A 709 -30.38 -14.86 -13.22
CA LYS A 709 -30.30 -13.72 -14.16
C LYS A 709 -31.35 -12.63 -13.90
N VAL A 710 -32.40 -12.89 -13.12
CA VAL A 710 -33.39 -11.87 -12.74
C VAL A 710 -33.34 -11.56 -11.25
N VAL A 711 -33.59 -12.54 -10.38
CA VAL A 711 -33.77 -12.26 -8.94
C VAL A 711 -32.44 -11.88 -8.26
N VAL A 712 -31.34 -12.57 -8.58
CA VAL A 712 -29.99 -12.22 -8.07
C VAL A 712 -29.53 -10.84 -8.57
N PRO A 713 -29.55 -10.51 -9.88
CA PRO A 713 -29.22 -9.16 -10.32
C PRO A 713 -30.16 -8.08 -9.76
N GLY A 714 -31.45 -8.39 -9.57
CA GLY A 714 -32.42 -7.49 -8.94
C GLY A 714 -32.04 -7.09 -7.51
N ILE A 715 -31.74 -8.05 -6.62
CA ILE A 715 -31.32 -7.75 -5.24
C ILE A 715 -29.91 -7.17 -5.15
N ARG A 716 -29.05 -7.45 -6.13
CA ARG A 716 -27.71 -6.86 -6.25
C ARG A 716 -27.77 -5.39 -6.68
N MET A 717 -28.60 -5.06 -7.67
CA MET A 717 -28.77 -3.70 -8.19
C MET A 717 -29.54 -2.80 -7.21
N SER A 718 -30.52 -3.33 -6.47
CA SER A 718 -31.28 -2.52 -5.50
C SER A 718 -30.41 -1.93 -4.39
N ILE A 719 -29.38 -2.65 -3.93
CA ILE A 719 -28.39 -2.13 -2.97
C ILE A 719 -27.62 -0.94 -3.57
N LYS A 720 -27.31 -0.95 -4.87
CA LYS A 720 -26.64 0.17 -5.54
C LYS A 720 -27.57 1.38 -5.68
N LEU A 721 -28.78 1.18 -6.19
CA LEU A 721 -29.80 2.23 -6.33
C LEU A 721 -30.12 2.88 -4.97
N HIS A 722 -30.19 2.07 -3.90
CA HIS A 722 -30.38 2.53 -2.53
C HIS A 722 -29.16 3.30 -1.97
N GLN A 723 -27.93 3.11 -2.48
CA GLN A 723 -26.81 4.01 -2.16
C GLN A 723 -26.96 5.37 -2.83
N ASP A 724 -27.35 5.40 -4.11
CA ASP A 724 -27.44 6.64 -4.88
C ASP A 724 -28.65 7.50 -4.47
N HIS A 725 -29.72 6.89 -3.95
CA HIS A 725 -30.85 7.59 -3.31
C HIS A 725 -30.43 8.55 -2.17
N PHE A 726 -29.31 8.30 -1.47
CA PHE A 726 -28.77 9.25 -0.48
C PHE A 726 -28.08 10.48 -1.10
N THR A 727 -27.78 10.44 -2.40
CA THR A 727 -27.18 11.55 -3.15
C THR A 727 -28.25 12.39 -3.85
N SER A 728 -29.27 11.75 -4.41
CA SER A 728 -30.39 12.39 -5.09
C SER A 728 -31.67 11.53 -4.98
N PRO A 729 -32.50 11.70 -3.92
CA PRO A 729 -33.64 10.81 -3.67
C PRO A 729 -34.72 10.92 -4.75
N ASP A 730 -35.02 12.15 -5.19
CA ASP A 730 -36.10 12.47 -6.14
C ASP A 730 -35.78 12.07 -7.60
N GLU A 731 -34.53 11.70 -7.91
CA GLU A 731 -34.05 11.50 -9.29
C GLU A 731 -34.47 10.15 -9.89
N TYR A 732 -34.83 9.17 -9.06
CA TYR A 732 -35.23 7.81 -9.49
C TYR A 732 -36.75 7.56 -9.48
N ASP A 733 -37.56 8.62 -9.34
CA ASP A 733 -38.99 8.59 -9.60
C ASP A 733 -39.31 8.78 -11.09
N ASP A 734 -38.39 9.35 -11.87
CA ASP A 734 -38.46 9.37 -13.34
C ASP A 734 -38.03 7.99 -13.92
N PRO A 735 -38.91 7.26 -14.64
CA PRO A 735 -38.55 6.02 -15.32
C PRO A 735 -37.36 6.16 -16.28
N THR A 736 -37.18 7.33 -16.89
CA THR A 736 -36.10 7.55 -17.85
C THR A 736 -34.73 7.50 -17.17
N VAL A 737 -34.56 8.25 -16.09
CA VAL A 737 -33.29 8.34 -15.35
C VAL A 737 -32.99 7.03 -14.63
N LEU A 738 -33.99 6.38 -14.03
CA LEU A 738 -33.81 5.07 -13.41
C LEU A 738 -33.32 4.00 -14.40
N TYR A 739 -33.89 3.94 -15.60
CA TYR A 739 -33.48 2.99 -16.63
C TYR A 739 -32.06 3.26 -17.12
N GLU A 740 -31.72 4.53 -17.37
CA GLU A 740 -30.38 4.91 -17.82
C GLU A 740 -29.33 4.69 -16.71
N ALA A 741 -29.69 4.87 -15.44
CA ALA A 741 -28.85 4.52 -14.29
C ALA A 741 -28.54 3.01 -14.24
N ILE A 742 -29.57 2.15 -14.30
CA ILE A 742 -29.39 0.68 -14.27
C ILE A 742 -28.51 0.22 -15.45
N VAL A 743 -28.80 0.68 -16.67
CA VAL A 743 -28.01 0.38 -17.89
C VAL A 743 -26.56 0.89 -17.78
N SER A 744 -26.33 2.00 -17.07
CA SER A 744 -24.99 2.53 -16.82
C SER A 744 -24.23 1.71 -15.78
N HIS A 745 -24.88 1.32 -14.68
CA HIS A 745 -24.28 0.47 -13.66
C HIS A 745 -23.95 -0.93 -14.19
N GLU A 746 -24.84 -1.55 -14.96
CA GLU A 746 -24.63 -2.86 -15.59
C GLU A 746 -23.37 -2.92 -16.48
N LYS A 747 -22.96 -1.77 -17.06
CA LYS A 747 -21.74 -1.66 -17.89
C LYS A 747 -20.47 -1.28 -17.12
N ASN A 748 -20.60 -0.58 -15.99
CA ASN A 748 -19.46 0.05 -15.29
C ASN A 748 -19.16 -0.53 -13.90
N LEU A 749 -20.09 -1.30 -13.31
CA LEU A 749 -20.04 -1.78 -11.94
C LEU A 749 -20.28 -3.29 -11.86
N VAL A 750 -19.28 -4.05 -11.41
CA VAL A 750 -19.43 -5.48 -11.14
C VAL A 750 -20.01 -5.69 -9.74
N ILE A 751 -21.27 -6.13 -9.66
CA ILE A 751 -21.90 -6.44 -8.36
C ILE A 751 -21.86 -7.95 -8.09
N ALA A 752 -21.10 -8.36 -7.08
CA ALA A 752 -20.94 -9.77 -6.70
C ALA A 752 -20.61 -9.95 -5.21
N HIS A 753 -20.79 -11.16 -4.71
CA HIS A 753 -20.33 -11.56 -3.37
C HIS A 753 -18.82 -11.84 -3.40
N GLU A 754 -18.05 -11.48 -2.37
CA GLU A 754 -16.59 -11.53 -2.45
C GLU A 754 -15.99 -12.95 -2.54
N GLY A 755 -16.76 -13.97 -2.15
CA GLY A 755 -16.44 -15.39 -2.35
C GLY A 755 -16.82 -15.94 -3.74
N ASP A 756 -17.39 -15.13 -4.63
CA ASP A 756 -17.74 -15.48 -6.01
C ASP A 756 -16.46 -15.44 -6.90
N PRO A 757 -16.15 -16.49 -7.69
CA PRO A 757 -15.06 -16.43 -8.66
C PRO A 757 -15.13 -15.23 -9.60
N ALA A 758 -16.34 -14.74 -9.94
CA ALA A 758 -16.52 -13.56 -10.78
C ALA A 758 -15.97 -12.28 -10.13
N TRP A 759 -16.11 -12.11 -8.80
CA TRP A 759 -15.53 -10.98 -8.05
C TRP A 759 -14.01 -10.98 -8.19
N ARG A 760 -13.39 -12.14 -7.93
CA ARG A 760 -11.93 -12.30 -8.04
C ARG A 760 -11.45 -12.02 -9.47
N SER A 761 -12.12 -12.57 -10.47
CA SER A 761 -11.78 -12.36 -11.87
C SER A 761 -11.89 -10.88 -12.28
N ALA A 762 -12.92 -10.16 -11.84
CA ALA A 762 -13.10 -8.74 -12.11
C ALA A 762 -12.02 -7.85 -11.47
N VAL A 763 -11.66 -8.09 -10.20
CA VAL A 763 -10.56 -7.38 -9.52
C VAL A 763 -9.24 -7.55 -10.29
N LEU A 764 -8.92 -8.79 -10.69
CA LEU A 764 -7.68 -9.13 -11.40
C LEU A 764 -7.69 -8.72 -12.89
N ALA A 765 -8.86 -8.51 -13.49
CA ALA A 765 -9.05 -7.95 -14.83
C ALA A 765 -9.04 -6.40 -14.85
N ASN A 766 -8.76 -5.74 -13.71
CA ASN A 766 -8.78 -4.28 -13.56
C ASN A 766 -10.16 -3.64 -13.87
N SER A 767 -11.28 -4.26 -13.49
CA SER A 767 -12.61 -3.65 -13.61
C SER A 767 -12.66 -2.27 -12.90
N PRO A 768 -13.34 -1.25 -13.47
CA PRO A 768 -13.22 0.12 -12.98
C PRO A 768 -13.92 0.34 -11.62
N SER A 769 -15.06 -0.31 -11.39
CA SER A 769 -15.73 -0.32 -10.08
C SER A 769 -16.38 -1.67 -9.79
N LEU A 770 -16.45 -2.04 -8.50
CA LEU A 770 -17.12 -3.24 -8.01
C LEU A 770 -17.89 -2.94 -6.71
N LEU A 771 -18.97 -3.68 -6.42
CA LEU A 771 -19.74 -3.59 -5.17
C LEU A 771 -20.06 -4.98 -4.60
N ALA A 772 -19.84 -5.13 -3.30
CA ALA A 772 -20.18 -6.32 -2.52
C ALA A 772 -20.91 -5.96 -1.22
N LEU A 773 -21.71 -6.90 -0.70
CA LEU A 773 -22.20 -6.89 0.67
C LEU A 773 -21.38 -7.92 1.46
N ARG A 774 -20.55 -7.46 2.40
CA ARG A 774 -19.75 -8.30 3.30
C ARG A 774 -20.48 -8.49 4.63
N HIS A 775 -20.43 -9.71 5.16
CA HIS A 775 -20.74 -10.05 6.54
C HIS A 775 -19.45 -10.30 7.31
N VAL A 776 -19.31 -9.65 8.46
CA VAL A 776 -18.17 -9.78 9.40
C VAL A 776 -18.73 -10.19 10.76
N MET A 777 -18.07 -11.15 11.42
CA MET A 777 -18.42 -11.55 12.79
C MET A 777 -17.27 -11.19 13.74
N ASP A 778 -17.45 -10.10 14.49
CA ASP A 778 -16.44 -9.53 15.41
C ASP A 778 -16.94 -9.63 16.86
N ASP A 779 -16.13 -10.23 17.74
CA ASP A 779 -16.44 -10.59 19.14
C ASP A 779 -17.86 -11.16 19.41
N GLY A 780 -18.45 -11.85 18.43
CA GLY A 780 -19.79 -12.46 18.51
C GLY A 780 -20.94 -11.57 18.05
N THR A 781 -20.66 -10.34 17.60
CA THR A 781 -21.63 -9.44 16.94
C THR A 781 -21.63 -9.66 15.42
N ASN A 782 -22.76 -9.37 14.76
CA ASN A 782 -22.91 -9.50 13.31
C ASN A 782 -22.88 -8.13 12.63
N GLU A 783 -21.76 -7.76 12.02
CA GLU A 783 -21.67 -6.54 11.22
C GLU A 783 -21.89 -6.84 9.73
N TYR A 784 -22.73 -6.03 9.09
CA TYR A 784 -22.93 -6.08 7.63
C TYR A 784 -22.46 -4.77 7.01
N LYS A 785 -21.62 -4.84 5.99
CA LYS A 785 -20.95 -3.69 5.36
C LYS A 785 -21.08 -3.78 3.85
N ILE A 786 -21.57 -2.71 3.22
CA ILE A 786 -21.54 -2.59 1.76
C ILE A 786 -20.18 -2.00 1.39
N ILE A 787 -19.39 -2.78 0.66
CA ILE A 787 -18.03 -2.43 0.25
C ILE A 787 -18.05 -2.10 -1.23
N MET A 788 -17.68 -0.87 -1.57
CA MET A 788 -17.45 -0.46 -2.96
C MET A 788 -15.95 -0.29 -3.21
N LEU A 789 -15.48 -0.92 -4.28
CA LEU A 789 -14.11 -0.83 -4.78
C LEU A 789 -14.08 0.07 -6.00
N ASN A 790 -13.19 1.06 -6.01
CA ASN A 790 -12.99 1.97 -7.14
C ASN A 790 -11.53 1.94 -7.59
N ARG A 791 -11.28 1.59 -8.85
CA ARG A 791 -9.93 1.51 -9.41
C ARG A 791 -9.34 2.93 -9.53
N ARG A 792 -8.26 3.20 -8.79
CA ARG A 792 -7.67 4.55 -8.65
C ARG A 792 -6.16 4.46 -8.49
N TYR A 793 -5.48 5.58 -8.70
CA TYR A 793 -4.08 5.75 -8.32
C TYR A 793 -4.00 6.03 -6.82
N LEU A 794 -3.39 5.10 -6.09
CA LEU A 794 -3.19 5.20 -4.64
C LEU A 794 -1.81 5.79 -4.34
N SER A 795 -1.72 6.61 -3.28
CA SER A 795 -0.46 7.11 -2.75
C SER A 795 0.06 6.22 -1.63
N PHE A 796 1.27 5.71 -1.81
CA PHE A 796 2.03 4.96 -0.81
C PHE A 796 3.23 5.78 -0.34
N ARG A 797 3.54 5.71 0.95
CA ARG A 797 4.87 6.02 1.48
C ARG A 797 5.79 4.83 1.20
N VAL A 798 7.03 5.11 0.78
CA VAL A 798 8.10 4.12 0.57
C VAL A 798 9.14 4.30 1.66
N ILE A 799 9.12 3.41 2.64
CA ILE A 799 10.06 3.38 3.75
C ILE A 799 11.11 2.30 3.46
N LYS A 800 12.39 2.66 3.44
CA LYS A 800 13.48 1.69 3.34
C LYS A 800 13.86 1.21 4.73
N VAL A 801 14.02 -0.10 4.91
CA VAL A 801 14.44 -0.72 6.18
C VAL A 801 15.84 -1.31 6.04
N ASN A 802 16.66 -1.22 7.09
CA ASN A 802 17.96 -1.89 7.14
C ASN A 802 17.76 -3.42 7.03
N LYS A 803 18.25 -4.02 5.94
CA LYS A 803 18.08 -5.46 5.66
C LYS A 803 18.72 -6.39 6.69
N GLU A 804 19.76 -5.94 7.39
CA GLU A 804 20.37 -6.75 8.46
C GLU A 804 19.54 -6.71 9.75
N CYS A 805 18.75 -5.65 9.96
CA CYS A 805 17.70 -5.65 10.98
C CYS A 805 16.60 -6.67 10.65
N VAL A 806 16.12 -6.69 9.40
CA VAL A 806 15.12 -7.66 8.92
C VAL A 806 15.64 -9.11 9.04
N ARG A 807 16.80 -9.41 8.44
CA ARG A 807 17.46 -10.73 8.52
C ARG A 807 17.69 -11.17 9.97
N GLY A 808 18.08 -10.24 10.84
CA GLY A 808 18.32 -10.49 12.26
C GLY A 808 17.06 -10.80 13.06
N LEU A 809 15.99 -10.00 12.89
CA LEU A 809 14.71 -10.22 13.57
C LEU A 809 14.03 -11.51 13.11
N TRP A 810 13.98 -11.78 11.79
CA TRP A 810 13.45 -13.03 11.23
C TRP A 810 14.23 -14.27 11.74
N ALA A 811 15.58 -14.17 11.80
CA ALA A 811 16.41 -15.24 12.37
C ALA A 811 16.19 -15.42 13.89
N GLY A 812 15.94 -14.33 14.63
CA GLY A 812 15.56 -14.36 16.04
C GLY A 812 14.22 -15.08 16.27
N GLN A 813 13.17 -14.68 15.54
CA GLN A 813 11.85 -15.31 15.63
C GLN A 813 11.89 -16.79 15.27
N GLN A 814 12.59 -17.17 14.19
CA GLN A 814 12.74 -18.58 13.83
C GLN A 814 13.47 -19.36 14.92
N GLN A 815 14.54 -18.83 15.51
CA GLN A 815 15.27 -19.53 16.58
C GLN A 815 14.39 -19.75 17.80
N GLU A 816 13.63 -18.75 18.22
CA GLU A 816 12.83 -18.82 19.44
C GLU A 816 11.52 -19.62 19.27
N LEU A 817 10.86 -19.57 18.10
CA LEU A 817 9.68 -20.42 17.81
C LEU A 817 10.04 -21.86 17.44
N VAL A 818 11.06 -22.09 16.62
CA VAL A 818 11.34 -23.42 16.04
C VAL A 818 12.33 -24.19 16.91
N PHE A 819 13.46 -23.60 17.29
CA PHE A 819 14.49 -24.29 18.07
C PHE A 819 14.22 -24.26 19.58
N LEU A 820 13.86 -23.11 20.15
CA LEU A 820 13.50 -23.00 21.57
C LEU A 820 12.05 -23.42 21.88
N ARG A 821 11.20 -23.57 20.84
CA ARG A 821 9.80 -24.03 20.94
C ARG A 821 8.96 -23.19 21.91
N ASN A 822 9.24 -21.88 22.03
CA ASN A 822 8.47 -21.00 22.90
C ASN A 822 7.01 -20.90 22.38
N ARG A 823 6.05 -21.15 23.29
CA ARG A 823 4.61 -21.23 23.01
C ARG A 823 3.79 -20.09 23.60
N ASN A 824 4.44 -19.13 24.28
CA ASN A 824 3.75 -17.95 24.79
C ASN A 824 3.15 -17.13 23.61
N PRO A 825 1.87 -16.70 23.65
CA PRO A 825 1.33 -15.73 22.69
C PRO A 825 1.81 -14.30 22.96
N GLU A 826 1.98 -13.90 24.22
CA GLU A 826 2.45 -12.56 24.66
C GLU A 826 3.97 -12.43 24.53
N ARG A 827 4.48 -12.67 23.32
CA ARG A 827 5.85 -13.12 23.11
C ARG A 827 6.63 -12.24 22.15
N GLY A 828 7.73 -11.68 22.65
CA GLY A 828 8.65 -10.89 21.84
C GLY A 828 8.09 -9.53 21.39
N SER A 829 6.84 -9.19 21.74
CA SER A 829 6.39 -7.80 21.76
C SER A 829 7.07 -7.09 22.93
N ILE A 830 8.29 -6.61 22.67
CA ILE A 830 8.79 -5.46 23.42
C ILE A 830 7.92 -4.30 22.95
N GLN A 831 6.93 -3.97 23.78
CA GLN A 831 5.97 -2.91 23.54
C GLN A 831 6.76 -1.62 23.25
N ASN A 832 6.42 -0.94 22.14
CA ASN A 832 7.01 0.34 21.70
C ASN A 832 8.46 0.31 21.12
N ALA A 833 8.83 -0.72 20.35
CA ALA A 833 10.11 -0.75 19.59
C ALA A 833 10.08 0.01 18.24
N LYS A 834 9.53 1.24 18.22
CA LYS A 834 9.28 2.06 17.00
C LYS A 834 10.51 2.25 16.11
N GLN A 835 11.71 2.28 16.69
CA GLN A 835 12.99 2.53 15.99
C GLN A 835 13.40 1.39 15.06
N ALA A 836 12.88 0.19 15.29
CA ALA A 836 13.21 -1.03 14.54
C ALA A 836 12.01 -1.65 13.82
N LEU A 837 10.81 -1.06 13.90
CA LEU A 837 9.54 -1.59 13.34
C LEU A 837 9.36 -3.09 13.63
N ARG A 838 9.63 -3.47 14.89
CA ARG A 838 9.81 -4.88 15.28
C ARG A 838 8.53 -5.69 15.06
N ASN A 839 7.35 -5.09 15.26
CA ASN A 839 6.10 -5.81 15.09
C ASN A 839 5.75 -5.96 13.60
N MET A 840 5.89 -4.91 12.79
CA MET A 840 5.70 -4.99 11.33
C MET A 840 6.67 -5.99 10.66
N ILE A 841 7.94 -6.00 11.06
CA ILE A 841 8.94 -6.96 10.53
C ILE A 841 8.62 -8.38 10.98
N ASN A 842 8.21 -8.60 12.23
CA ASN A 842 7.92 -9.95 12.73
C ASN A 842 6.60 -10.52 12.19
N SER A 843 5.55 -9.72 12.06
CA SER A 843 4.29 -10.16 11.45
C SER A 843 4.47 -10.53 9.98
N SER A 844 5.40 -9.87 9.27
CA SER A 844 5.79 -10.23 7.89
C SER A 844 6.50 -11.58 7.73
N CYS A 845 6.93 -12.26 8.81
CA CYS A 845 7.52 -13.60 8.70
C CYS A 845 6.50 -14.61 8.15
N ASP A 846 6.90 -15.48 7.23
CA ASP A 846 6.05 -16.57 6.74
C ASP A 846 5.43 -17.42 7.86
N GLN A 847 4.22 -17.96 7.61
CA GLN A 847 3.58 -18.92 8.51
C GLN A 847 4.41 -20.22 8.59
N PRO A 848 4.66 -20.79 9.80
CA PRO A 848 4.01 -20.49 11.08
C PRO A 848 4.85 -19.57 12.01
N ILE A 849 5.78 -18.78 11.47
CA ILE A 849 6.68 -17.91 12.26
C ILE A 849 6.05 -16.53 12.48
N GLY A 850 5.39 -16.00 11.46
CA GLY A 850 4.53 -14.81 11.53
C GLY A 850 3.18 -15.08 10.88
N TYR A 851 2.49 -14.00 10.48
CA TYR A 851 1.08 -14.01 10.10
C TYR A 851 0.75 -13.00 8.97
N PRO A 852 1.50 -12.98 7.84
CA PRO A 852 1.13 -12.17 6.69
C PRO A 852 -0.22 -12.62 6.12
N ILE A 853 -1.05 -11.65 5.74
CA ILE A 853 -2.34 -11.87 5.06
C ILE A 853 -2.14 -12.50 3.68
N PHE A 854 -1.06 -12.11 3.00
CA PHE A 854 -0.72 -12.57 1.67
C PHE A 854 0.80 -12.70 1.52
N VAL A 855 1.26 -13.77 0.87
CA VAL A 855 2.65 -13.91 0.42
C VAL A 855 2.62 -14.20 -1.08
N SER A 856 3.26 -13.33 -1.86
CA SER A 856 3.33 -13.50 -3.31
C SER A 856 4.26 -14.68 -3.67
N PRO A 857 4.04 -15.33 -4.83
CA PRO A 857 5.12 -16.04 -5.49
C PRO A 857 6.29 -15.09 -5.79
N LEU A 858 7.48 -15.64 -6.03
CA LEU A 858 8.61 -14.85 -6.52
C LEU A 858 8.28 -14.30 -7.91
N THR A 859 8.29 -12.97 -8.03
CA THR A 859 7.71 -12.26 -9.17
C THR A 859 8.77 -11.38 -9.82
N THR A 860 9.07 -11.59 -11.10
CA THR A 860 10.06 -10.79 -11.84
C THR A 860 9.38 -9.66 -12.62
N SER A 861 9.81 -8.43 -12.34
CA SER A 861 9.54 -7.21 -13.11
C SER A 861 10.70 -6.95 -14.08
N TYR A 862 10.39 -6.41 -15.26
CA TYR A 862 11.37 -6.07 -16.30
C TYR A 862 11.33 -4.58 -16.63
N SER A 863 12.48 -3.99 -16.98
CA SER A 863 12.50 -2.61 -17.52
C SER A 863 11.60 -2.48 -18.76
N ASP A 864 11.49 -3.57 -19.52
CA ASP A 864 10.74 -3.69 -20.76
C ASP A 864 9.21 -3.77 -20.58
N SER A 865 8.68 -3.78 -19.34
CA SER A 865 7.23 -3.68 -19.08
C SER A 865 6.75 -2.26 -18.76
N HIS A 866 7.61 -1.33 -18.37
CA HIS A 866 7.20 0.01 -17.95
C HIS A 866 7.15 1.00 -19.13
N GLU A 867 5.96 1.54 -19.43
CA GLU A 867 5.73 2.40 -20.60
C GLU A 867 6.55 3.72 -20.56
N GLN A 868 6.51 4.46 -19.46
CA GLN A 868 7.26 5.72 -19.28
C GLN A 868 8.77 5.58 -19.51
N LEU A 869 9.36 4.40 -19.22
CA LEU A 869 10.78 4.17 -19.43
C LEU A 869 11.12 3.96 -20.92
N LYS A 870 10.19 3.37 -21.70
CA LYS A 870 10.32 3.19 -23.16
C LYS A 870 10.33 4.53 -23.91
N GLU A 871 9.68 5.55 -23.38
CA GLU A 871 9.74 6.92 -23.93
C GLU A 871 11.13 7.57 -23.77
N ILE A 872 11.92 7.13 -22.78
CA ILE A 872 13.25 7.70 -22.46
C ILE A 872 14.36 6.92 -23.16
N LEU A 873 14.35 5.59 -23.04
CA LEU A 873 15.42 4.70 -23.53
C LEU A 873 15.12 4.07 -24.90
N GLY A 874 13.88 4.20 -25.39
CA GLY A 874 13.36 3.40 -26.51
C GLY A 874 12.77 2.07 -26.06
N GLY A 875 11.98 1.45 -26.94
CA GLY A 875 11.51 0.07 -26.77
C GLY A 875 12.58 -0.97 -27.18
N PRO A 876 12.35 -2.26 -26.89
CA PRO A 876 13.28 -3.34 -27.23
C PRO A 876 13.59 -3.39 -28.74
N ILE A 877 14.87 -3.64 -29.05
CA ILE A 877 15.41 -3.53 -30.41
C ILE A 877 15.16 -4.84 -31.17
N SER A 878 13.99 -4.94 -31.82
CA SER A 878 13.69 -6.08 -32.70
C SER A 878 14.29 -5.88 -34.10
N LEU A 879 14.63 -6.99 -34.77
CA LEU A 879 15.04 -6.98 -36.18
C LEU A 879 13.94 -6.43 -37.10
N GLY A 880 12.67 -6.58 -36.72
CA GLY A 880 11.53 -5.94 -37.39
C GLY A 880 11.57 -4.41 -37.29
N ASN A 881 11.85 -3.88 -36.11
CA ASN A 881 11.97 -2.44 -35.87
C ASN A 881 13.18 -1.86 -36.63
N ILE A 882 14.33 -2.54 -36.60
CA ILE A 882 15.52 -2.16 -37.40
C ILE A 882 15.17 -2.17 -38.89
N ARG A 883 14.56 -3.24 -39.41
CA ARG A 883 14.17 -3.32 -40.83
C ARG A 883 13.22 -2.19 -41.20
N ASN A 884 12.21 -1.91 -40.38
CA ASN A 884 11.22 -0.87 -40.64
C ASN A 884 11.85 0.54 -40.52
N PHE A 885 12.81 0.76 -39.62
CA PHE A 885 13.60 2.00 -39.53
C PHE A 885 14.51 2.19 -40.76
N ILE A 886 15.22 1.14 -41.20
CA ILE A 886 16.05 1.18 -42.42
C ILE A 886 15.18 1.43 -43.65
N VAL A 887 14.06 0.72 -43.79
CA VAL A 887 13.12 0.88 -44.93
C VAL A 887 12.48 2.27 -44.93
N SER A 888 12.02 2.79 -43.79
CA SER A 888 11.45 4.15 -43.72
C SER A 888 12.51 5.24 -43.92
N THR A 889 13.74 5.07 -43.40
CA THR A 889 14.86 5.98 -43.66
C THR A 889 15.31 5.93 -45.12
N TRP A 890 15.36 4.75 -45.74
CA TRP A 890 15.60 4.57 -47.16
C TRP A 890 14.50 5.21 -48.02
N HIS A 891 13.23 5.11 -47.63
CA HIS A 891 12.14 5.84 -48.30
C HIS A 891 12.23 7.36 -48.09
N ARG A 892 12.67 7.86 -46.93
CA ARG A 892 12.92 9.29 -46.69
C ARG A 892 14.10 9.79 -47.53
N LEU A 893 15.21 9.06 -47.58
CA LEU A 893 16.36 9.37 -48.44
C LEU A 893 15.97 9.33 -49.92
N ARG A 894 15.25 8.31 -50.37
CA ARG A 894 14.78 8.19 -51.76
C ARG A 894 13.78 9.29 -52.15
N LYS A 895 12.96 9.79 -51.21
CA LYS A 895 12.14 10.99 -51.41
C LYS A 895 12.98 12.27 -51.44
N GLY A 896 13.97 12.41 -50.56
CA GLY A 896 14.90 13.56 -50.53
C GLY A 896 15.73 13.69 -51.81
N CYS A 897 16.36 12.60 -52.26
CA CYS A 897 17.11 12.57 -53.51
C CYS A 897 16.22 12.68 -54.77
N GLY A 898 14.90 12.47 -54.65
CA GLY A 898 13.94 12.67 -55.73
C GLY A 898 13.50 14.12 -55.94
N ALA A 899 13.76 15.03 -54.98
CA ALA A 899 13.36 16.43 -55.02
C ALA A 899 14.47 17.38 -55.50
N GLY A 900 15.58 16.85 -56.01
CA GLY A 900 16.83 17.58 -56.28
C GLY A 900 17.01 18.12 -57.71
N CYS A 901 15.96 18.32 -58.49
CA CYS A 901 16.04 18.85 -59.87
C CYS A 901 14.81 19.68 -60.28
N ASN A 902 14.70 20.89 -59.74
CA ASN A 902 14.14 22.04 -60.46
C ASN A 902 14.58 23.34 -59.77
N SER A 903 15.31 24.19 -60.49
CA SER A 903 15.79 25.49 -60.00
C SER A 903 15.33 26.59 -60.94
N GLY A 904 14.81 27.70 -60.39
CA GLY A 904 14.43 28.91 -61.11
C GLY A 904 13.02 29.40 -60.77
N GLY A 905 12.92 30.52 -60.04
CA GLY A 905 11.64 31.18 -59.74
C GLY A 905 11.58 31.93 -58.40
N ASN A 906 12.20 33.11 -58.37
CA ASN A 906 12.18 34.16 -57.33
C ASN A 906 10.94 34.21 -56.39
N ILE A 907 11.16 34.28 -55.07
CA ILE A 907 11.01 35.48 -54.19
C ILE A 907 9.55 35.87 -53.90
N GLU A 908 9.09 35.69 -52.66
CA GLU A 908 8.99 36.79 -51.68
C GLU A 908 8.83 36.25 -50.23
N ASP A 909 9.07 37.13 -49.25
CA ASP A 909 9.39 36.99 -47.81
C ASP A 909 8.69 35.97 -46.86
N SER A 910 9.30 35.80 -45.68
CA SER A 910 8.84 35.04 -44.50
C SER A 910 7.95 35.90 -43.57
N ASP A 911 7.24 35.37 -42.56
CA ASP A 911 7.84 35.02 -41.26
C ASP A 911 7.06 34.03 -40.36
N THR A 912 7.88 33.35 -39.55
CA THR A 912 7.67 32.45 -38.42
C THR A 912 6.35 32.45 -37.60
N GLY A 913 5.93 31.25 -37.18
CA GLY A 913 5.02 31.04 -36.04
C GLY A 913 4.82 29.55 -35.71
N GLY A 914 5.56 29.02 -34.72
CA GLY A 914 5.63 27.57 -34.46
C GLY A 914 4.57 27.02 -33.50
N GLY A 915 4.11 25.79 -33.75
CA GLY A 915 3.26 25.00 -32.84
C GLY A 915 3.58 23.50 -32.96
N THR A 916 3.77 22.82 -31.81
CA THR A 916 4.21 21.42 -31.78
C THR A 916 3.06 20.42 -31.97
N SER A 917 3.39 19.28 -32.59
CA SER A 917 2.43 18.25 -33.01
C SER A 917 1.91 17.37 -31.87
N CYS A 918 0.61 17.12 -31.84
CA CYS A 918 0.00 15.97 -31.17
C CYS A 918 -0.67 15.06 -32.20
N THR A 919 -0.09 13.89 -32.46
CA THR A 919 -0.69 12.84 -33.30
C THR A 919 -1.23 11.72 -32.42
N SER A 920 -2.56 11.60 -32.34
CA SER A 920 -3.25 10.47 -31.71
C SER A 920 -3.12 9.21 -32.56
N ASN A 921 -3.07 8.05 -31.91
CA ASN A 921 -3.05 6.75 -32.59
C ASN A 921 -4.44 6.35 -33.09
N ASN A 922 -4.51 5.80 -34.30
CA ASN A 922 -5.72 5.14 -34.80
C ASN A 922 -5.90 3.76 -34.14
N ALA A 923 -7.12 3.47 -33.70
CA ALA A 923 -7.59 2.10 -33.52
C ALA A 923 -8.13 1.56 -34.85
N THR A 924 -7.88 0.29 -35.15
CA THR A 924 -8.37 -0.38 -36.36
C THR A 924 -9.67 -1.13 -36.10
N VAL A 925 -10.73 -0.81 -36.85
CA VAL A 925 -11.91 -1.66 -37.06
C VAL A 925 -11.99 -1.97 -38.56
N ALA A 926 -12.48 -3.16 -38.92
CA ALA A 926 -12.47 -3.67 -40.29
C ALA A 926 -13.87 -4.07 -40.77
N ASN A 927 -14.05 -4.01 -42.10
CA ASN A 927 -15.25 -4.40 -42.86
C ASN A 927 -16.45 -3.43 -42.65
N ASP A 928 -17.32 -3.14 -43.63
CA ASP A 928 -17.85 -3.99 -44.70
C ASP A 928 -17.68 -3.48 -46.17
N PRO A 929 -17.99 -4.32 -47.20
CA PRO A 929 -17.81 -4.01 -48.63
C PRO A 929 -19.12 -3.67 -49.41
N HIS A 930 -18.96 -3.34 -50.71
CA HIS A 930 -19.99 -3.15 -51.76
C HIS A 930 -20.86 -1.87 -51.65
N SER A 931 -20.70 -0.86 -52.54
CA SER A 931 -21.24 -0.70 -53.91
C SER A 931 -22.79 -0.53 -53.96
N THR A 932 -23.41 0.39 -54.72
CA THR A 932 -23.08 0.88 -56.08
C THR A 932 -23.90 2.15 -56.46
N VAL A 933 -23.70 2.70 -57.68
CA VAL A 933 -24.55 3.67 -58.44
C VAL A 933 -24.43 5.17 -58.12
N SER A 934 -24.12 5.94 -59.17
CA SER A 934 -24.62 7.30 -59.47
C SER A 934 -25.34 7.22 -60.82
N PRO A 935 -26.36 8.07 -61.14
CA PRO A 935 -26.09 9.45 -61.59
C PRO A 935 -27.20 10.48 -61.29
N GLY A 936 -26.96 11.77 -61.56
CA GLY A 936 -28.02 12.78 -61.69
C GLY A 936 -27.56 14.24 -61.56
N SER A 937 -27.88 15.08 -62.55
CA SER A 937 -27.81 16.55 -62.49
C SER A 937 -28.96 17.12 -61.62
N THR A 938 -29.10 18.41 -61.27
CA THR A 938 -28.82 19.67 -62.00
C THR A 938 -28.97 20.88 -61.04
N GLY A 939 -28.41 22.06 -61.33
CA GLY A 939 -28.76 23.33 -60.66
C GLY A 939 -27.58 24.27 -60.38
N ASN A 940 -27.81 25.59 -60.34
CA ASN A 940 -26.76 26.62 -60.20
C ASN A 940 -27.29 27.95 -59.60
N SER A 941 -26.38 28.89 -59.29
CA SER A 941 -26.54 30.28 -58.79
C SER A 941 -26.79 30.48 -57.28
N GLY A 942 -26.20 31.49 -56.61
CA GLY A 942 -25.08 32.37 -57.06
C GLY A 942 -24.68 33.54 -56.12
N GLN A 943 -23.46 34.07 -56.35
CA GLN A 943 -22.91 35.42 -56.05
C GLN A 943 -22.41 35.80 -54.62
N GLY A 944 -21.32 36.61 -54.58
CA GLY A 944 -20.69 37.32 -53.43
C GLY A 944 -20.79 38.86 -53.62
N PRO A 945 -19.83 39.75 -53.22
CA PRO A 945 -18.46 39.65 -52.63
C PRO A 945 -18.36 40.40 -51.25
N GLY A 946 -17.24 40.89 -50.65
CA GLY A 946 -15.77 40.76 -50.80
C GLY A 946 -14.95 42.04 -50.42
N ALA A 947 -13.63 41.89 -50.09
CA ALA A 947 -12.60 42.93 -49.73
C ALA A 947 -12.74 43.68 -48.36
N GLY A 948 -11.69 44.22 -47.71
CA GLY A 948 -10.21 44.10 -47.89
C GLY A 948 -9.34 45.15 -47.12
N LEU A 949 -8.00 44.91 -47.02
CA LEU A 949 -6.86 45.84 -46.73
C LEU A 949 -6.32 46.10 -45.27
N HIS A 950 -5.14 46.75 -45.18
CA HIS A 950 -3.99 46.66 -44.21
C HIS A 950 -3.34 48.08 -43.98
N PRO A 951 -2.11 48.31 -43.41
CA PRO A 951 -1.20 47.62 -42.44
C PRO A 951 -0.86 48.52 -41.18
N PRO A 952 0.36 49.09 -40.87
CA PRO A 952 1.75 48.58 -40.64
C PRO A 952 2.51 49.07 -39.33
N VAL A 953 3.67 48.43 -38.99
CA VAL A 953 4.86 48.85 -38.16
C VAL A 953 4.71 49.30 -36.66
N THR A 954 5.71 49.26 -35.75
CA THR A 954 7.19 49.03 -35.80
C THR A 954 7.74 48.19 -34.60
N SER A 955 9.06 48.16 -34.30
CA SER A 955 9.78 47.06 -33.59
C SER A 955 10.75 47.42 -32.43
N TYR A 956 11.24 46.37 -31.73
CA TYR A 956 12.40 46.22 -30.79
C TYR A 956 12.16 46.11 -29.24
N PRO A 957 13.02 45.37 -28.48
CA PRO A 957 12.86 44.95 -27.06
C PRO A 957 13.80 45.75 -26.09
N PRO A 958 14.10 45.39 -24.80
CA PRO A 958 13.74 44.20 -24.00
C PRO A 958 13.42 44.42 -22.47
N ALA A 959 13.36 43.30 -21.73
CA ALA A 959 13.71 43.09 -20.31
C ALA A 959 12.66 43.23 -19.16
N LEU A 960 12.68 42.18 -18.32
CA LEU A 960 12.49 42.09 -16.86
C LEU A 960 11.63 43.16 -16.13
N GLY A 961 10.49 42.76 -15.54
CA GLY A 961 9.70 43.58 -14.62
C GLY A 961 8.68 42.79 -13.79
N THR A 962 8.48 43.16 -12.53
CA THR A 962 7.60 42.46 -11.57
C THR A 962 6.27 43.17 -11.32
N SER A 963 5.25 42.35 -11.02
CA SER A 963 4.19 42.52 -10.01
C SER A 963 2.94 43.43 -10.23
N HIS A 964 1.89 43.00 -9.52
CA HIS A 964 0.69 43.69 -9.01
C HIS A 964 -0.54 44.06 -9.88
N SER A 965 -1.70 43.64 -9.31
CA SER A 965 -3.01 44.34 -9.20
C SER A 965 -3.89 44.59 -10.43
N SER A 966 -4.87 43.69 -10.59
CA SER A 966 -6.33 43.97 -10.62
C SER A 966 -6.89 45.23 -11.31
N HIS A 967 -7.85 45.06 -12.24
CA HIS A 967 -9.25 45.38 -11.95
C HIS A 967 -10.30 44.77 -12.94
N SER A 968 -11.25 44.04 -12.35
CA SER A 968 -12.67 43.82 -12.71
C SER A 968 -13.33 44.42 -13.96
N VAL A 969 -14.02 43.58 -14.73
CA VAL A 969 -15.43 43.77 -15.22
C VAL A 969 -16.16 42.42 -15.17
N GLN A 970 -17.49 42.40 -15.01
CA GLN A 970 -18.32 41.19 -14.84
C GLN A 970 -19.13 40.82 -16.09
N SER A 971 -19.23 39.53 -16.43
CA SER A 971 -20.42 38.81 -16.93
C SER A 971 -20.01 37.37 -17.31
N SER A 972 -20.41 36.29 -16.62
CA SER A 972 -21.74 35.73 -16.38
C SER A 972 -22.38 35.04 -17.60
N LEU A 973 -22.10 33.74 -17.78
CA LEU A 973 -23.11 32.74 -18.20
C LEU A 973 -22.62 31.28 -17.97
N VAL A 974 -23.31 30.62 -17.05
CA VAL A 974 -23.49 29.18 -16.78
C VAL A 974 -22.55 28.15 -17.48
N ARG A 975 -21.83 27.37 -16.66
CA ARG A 975 -21.54 25.95 -16.91
C ARG A 975 -21.62 25.19 -15.58
N GLN A 976 -22.54 24.24 -15.46
CA GLN A 976 -22.77 23.48 -14.22
C GLN A 976 -21.71 22.39 -14.02
N SER A 977 -21.38 22.14 -12.76
CA SER A 977 -20.57 21.00 -12.28
C SER A 977 -21.20 20.51 -10.97
N PRO A 978 -21.38 19.20 -10.75
CA PRO A 978 -21.90 18.69 -9.48
C PRO A 978 -20.93 18.98 -8.33
N ALA A 979 -21.47 19.33 -7.16
CA ALA A 979 -20.70 19.78 -6.01
C ALA A 979 -20.08 18.61 -5.23
N ARG A 980 -18.97 18.90 -4.55
CA ARG A 980 -18.20 17.93 -3.74
C ARG A 980 -18.67 17.98 -2.29
N ALA A 981 -19.22 16.89 -1.77
CA ALA A 981 -19.55 16.77 -0.35
C ALA A 981 -18.27 16.87 0.51
N SER A 982 -18.34 17.65 1.58
CA SER A 982 -17.22 17.85 2.51
C SER A 982 -17.30 16.87 3.69
N VAL A 983 -16.42 15.88 3.72
CA VAL A 983 -16.26 14.97 4.86
C VAL A 983 -15.04 15.39 5.67
N ALA A 984 -15.26 15.79 6.92
CA ALA A 984 -14.23 15.97 7.93
C ALA A 984 -14.43 14.92 9.03
N SER A 985 -13.76 13.78 8.90
CA SER A 985 -13.86 12.66 9.84
C SER A 985 -12.64 12.64 10.78
N GLN A 986 -12.72 13.37 11.90
CA GLN A 986 -11.79 13.17 13.00
C GLN A 986 -12.22 11.96 13.84
N SER A 987 -11.26 11.12 14.21
CA SER A 987 -11.48 9.92 15.02
C SER A 987 -11.39 10.23 16.51
N SER A 988 -12.40 9.89 17.31
CA SER A 988 -12.31 9.96 18.77
C SER A 988 -13.16 8.92 19.52
N TYR A 989 -12.47 7.86 19.96
CA TYR A 989 -12.58 7.15 21.25
C TYR A 989 -13.93 6.66 21.82
N CYS A 990 -13.86 5.42 22.32
CA CYS A 990 -14.90 4.73 23.07
C CYS A 990 -15.28 5.45 24.38
N TYR A 991 -16.57 5.38 24.77
CA TYR A 991 -17.02 5.79 26.10
C TYR A 991 -17.06 4.61 27.08
N SER A 992 -16.83 4.89 28.37
CA SER A 992 -16.80 3.87 29.43
C SER A 992 -18.16 3.71 30.11
N SER A 993 -18.77 2.53 30.01
CA SER A 993 -19.94 2.16 30.80
C SER A 993 -19.52 1.63 32.18
N ARG A 994 -19.72 2.43 33.24
CA ARG A 994 -19.47 2.00 34.62
C ARG A 994 -20.55 1.03 35.11
N HIS A 995 -20.13 0.08 35.94
CA HIS A 995 -20.98 -0.92 36.58
C HIS A 995 -22.16 -0.32 37.36
N SER A 996 -23.34 -0.93 37.22
CA SER A 996 -24.30 -1.08 38.32
C SER A 996 -24.23 -2.52 38.84
N SER A 997 -24.51 -2.73 40.13
CA SER A 997 -24.28 -4.01 40.83
C SER A 997 -25.58 -4.59 41.36
N LEU A 998 -25.76 -5.92 41.27
CA LEU A 998 -26.71 -6.66 42.10
C LEU A 998 -26.34 -8.15 42.24
N ARG A 999 -26.97 -8.81 43.22
CA ARG A 999 -26.49 -10.00 43.93
C ARG A 999 -26.69 -11.33 43.20
N MET A 1000 -25.76 -12.26 43.46
CA MET A 1000 -25.93 -13.70 43.71
C MET A 1000 -27.15 -14.44 43.13
N SER A 1001 -26.89 -15.53 42.40
CA SER A 1001 -27.35 -16.87 42.84
C SER A 1001 -26.52 -17.98 42.20
N THR A 1002 -26.50 -19.16 42.83
CA THR A 1002 -25.75 -20.35 42.41
C THR A 1002 -26.71 -21.45 41.91
N THR A 1003 -26.44 -22.09 40.77
CA THR A 1003 -26.70 -23.51 40.46
C THR A 1003 -26.31 -23.85 39.01
N GLY A 1004 -26.16 -25.14 38.68
CA GLY A 1004 -26.13 -25.62 37.28
C GLY A 1004 -24.82 -26.27 36.79
N PHE A 1005 -24.58 -27.53 37.19
CA PHE A 1005 -23.56 -28.38 36.56
C PHE A 1005 -24.18 -29.18 35.39
N VAL A 1006 -23.67 -29.03 34.17
CA VAL A 1006 -23.76 -30.06 33.11
C VAL A 1006 -22.45 -30.06 32.30
N PRO A 1007 -21.72 -31.18 32.19
CA PRO A 1007 -20.47 -31.27 31.44
C PRO A 1007 -20.66 -31.81 30.02
N CYS A 1008 -19.83 -31.37 29.07
CA CYS A 1008 -19.65 -32.06 27.78
C CYS A 1008 -18.17 -32.39 27.55
N ARG A 1009 -17.86 -33.67 27.41
CA ARG A 1009 -16.52 -34.18 27.07
C ARG A 1009 -16.19 -33.86 25.61
N ARG A 1010 -14.97 -33.38 25.33
CA ARG A 1010 -14.39 -33.46 23.97
C ARG A 1010 -13.54 -34.72 23.86
N SER A 1011 -13.97 -35.69 23.07
CA SER A 1011 -13.27 -36.95 22.82
C SER A 1011 -12.16 -36.80 21.78
N SER A 1012 -11.05 -37.52 21.96
CA SER A 1012 -9.85 -37.43 21.12
C SER A 1012 -9.70 -38.63 20.16
N THR A 1013 -9.75 -38.34 18.86
CA THR A 1013 -9.45 -39.23 17.72
C THR A 1013 -9.09 -38.35 16.52
N SER A 1014 -8.19 -38.73 15.60
CA SER A 1014 -7.29 -39.89 15.52
C SER A 1014 -6.14 -39.61 14.54
N GLN A 1015 -4.97 -40.24 14.73
CA GLN A 1015 -3.89 -40.27 13.74
C GLN A 1015 -3.99 -41.52 12.85
N ILE A 1016 -3.63 -41.44 11.57
CA ILE A 1016 -3.41 -42.60 10.70
C ILE A 1016 -2.21 -42.36 9.78
N SER A 1017 -1.15 -43.17 9.95
CA SER A 1017 -0.51 -43.92 8.85
C SER A 1017 0.61 -44.85 9.35
N LEU A 1018 0.38 -46.17 9.22
CA LEU A 1018 1.26 -47.22 8.62
C LEU A 1018 2.78 -47.24 8.99
N ARG A 1019 3.44 -48.38 9.27
CA ARG A 1019 3.09 -49.81 9.07
C ARG A 1019 4.06 -50.75 9.85
N ASN A 1020 3.58 -51.91 10.33
CA ASN A 1020 4.32 -53.17 10.64
C ASN A 1020 5.41 -53.15 11.76
N LEU A 1021 5.76 -54.22 12.50
CA LEU A 1021 5.39 -55.66 12.59
C LEU A 1021 5.25 -56.06 14.12
N PRO A 1022 4.83 -57.28 14.55
CA PRO A 1022 4.30 -57.53 15.91
C PRO A 1022 5.09 -58.50 16.83
N SER A 1023 4.74 -58.53 18.14
CA SER A 1023 4.61 -59.76 18.97
C SER A 1023 3.93 -59.53 20.35
N SER A 1024 3.19 -60.55 20.85
CA SER A 1024 2.77 -60.88 22.25
C SER A 1024 2.56 -59.76 23.31
N ILE A 1025 1.37 -59.51 23.90
CA ILE A 1025 0.43 -60.34 24.72
C ILE A 1025 0.68 -60.29 26.25
N GLN A 1026 -0.37 -59.90 27.00
CA GLN A 1026 -0.61 -60.06 28.47
C GLN A 1026 0.27 -59.25 29.47
N SER A 1027 -0.21 -58.82 30.66
CA SER A 1027 -1.58 -58.79 31.24
C SER A 1027 -1.74 -57.89 32.50
N ARG A 1028 -3.00 -57.56 32.85
CA ARG A 1028 -3.55 -57.19 34.19
C ARG A 1028 -3.12 -55.81 34.77
N LEU A 1029 -4.02 -54.93 35.26
CA LEU A 1029 -5.00 -55.00 36.38
C LEU A 1029 -4.29 -54.98 37.76
N SER A 1030 -4.69 -54.22 38.81
CA SER A 1030 -5.83 -53.28 38.98
C SER A 1030 -5.90 -52.65 40.40
N MET A 1031 -6.49 -51.44 40.56
CA MET A 1031 -7.17 -50.93 41.80
C MET A 1031 -6.22 -50.70 43.05
N VAL A 1032 -6.54 -50.03 44.19
CA VAL A 1032 -7.64 -49.10 44.63
C VAL A 1032 -7.17 -48.17 45.79
N ASN A 1033 -7.94 -47.09 46.03
CA ASN A 1033 -8.06 -46.10 47.13
C ASN A 1033 -7.27 -46.15 48.48
N GLN A 1034 -7.12 -44.93 49.05
CA GLN A 1034 -7.29 -44.51 50.47
C GLN A 1034 -6.18 -44.66 51.56
N MET A 1035 -5.54 -43.51 51.87
CA MET A 1035 -5.56 -42.74 53.14
C MET A 1035 -5.12 -43.38 54.51
N GLU A 1036 -3.98 -42.88 55.04
CA GLU A 1036 -3.64 -42.65 56.48
C GLU A 1036 -3.55 -43.82 57.51
N PRO A 1037 -3.02 -43.62 58.75
CA PRO A 1037 -2.16 -42.54 59.31
C PRO A 1037 -0.96 -43.03 60.21
N SER A 1038 -0.31 -42.07 60.89
CA SER A 1038 0.34 -42.14 62.25
C SER A 1038 1.88 -42.28 62.39
N GLY A 1039 2.42 -41.69 63.47
CA GLY A 1039 3.84 -41.33 63.72
C GLY A 1039 4.79 -42.45 64.19
N GLN A 1040 5.83 -42.21 65.02
CA GLN A 1040 6.39 -40.99 65.63
C GLN A 1040 7.79 -41.30 66.25
N GLY A 1041 8.75 -40.36 66.24
CA GLY A 1041 10.03 -40.42 67.01
C GLY A 1041 11.21 -41.20 66.38
N GLY A 1042 12.49 -40.88 66.64
CA GLY A 1042 13.04 -39.72 67.39
C GLY A 1042 14.58 -39.74 67.54
N THR A 1043 15.15 -38.61 68.02
CA THR A 1043 16.58 -38.33 68.36
C THR A 1043 17.60 -38.25 67.20
N ALA A 1044 18.66 -37.42 67.24
CA ALA A 1044 18.89 -36.13 67.94
C ALA A 1044 20.14 -35.38 67.38
N CYS A 1045 20.11 -34.03 67.36
CA CYS A 1045 21.27 -33.10 67.45
C CYS A 1045 22.32 -33.05 66.28
N LEU A 1046 23.00 -31.93 65.97
CA LEU A 1046 22.70 -30.48 66.15
C LEU A 1046 23.73 -29.63 65.35
N GLN A 1047 23.29 -28.70 64.49
CA GLN A 1047 23.76 -27.29 64.44
C GLN A 1047 22.98 -26.43 63.42
N HIS A 1048 23.02 -25.10 63.60
CA HIS A 1048 22.18 -24.10 62.93
C HIS A 1048 22.93 -23.38 61.77
N GLY A 1049 22.25 -22.69 60.84
CA GLY A 1049 20.82 -22.37 60.84
C GLY A 1049 20.21 -22.02 59.47
N LEU A 1050 18.90 -22.18 59.42
CA LEU A 1050 17.93 -21.86 58.35
C LEU A 1050 17.30 -20.46 58.63
N PRO A 1051 16.37 -19.89 57.80
CA PRO A 1051 15.58 -20.56 56.74
C PRO A 1051 15.43 -19.84 55.40
N SER A 1052 14.94 -20.60 54.42
CA SER A 1052 14.16 -20.11 53.29
C SER A 1052 12.67 -20.42 53.51
N SER A 1053 11.77 -19.48 53.21
CA SER A 1053 10.42 -19.80 52.70
C SER A 1053 9.67 -18.57 52.20
N SER A 1054 8.85 -18.81 51.18
CA SER A 1054 7.89 -17.93 50.53
C SER A 1054 6.82 -17.31 51.44
N SER A 1055 6.37 -16.11 51.09
CA SER A 1055 4.96 -15.72 51.31
C SER A 1055 4.45 -14.79 50.20
N SER A 1056 3.16 -14.87 49.92
CA SER A 1056 2.40 -13.95 49.07
C SER A 1056 1.84 -12.79 49.88
N SER A 1057 1.74 -11.59 49.31
CA SER A 1057 0.69 -10.61 49.66
C SER A 1057 0.59 -9.48 48.64
N GLN A 1058 -0.60 -8.88 48.57
CA GLN A 1058 -0.86 -7.62 47.88
C GLN A 1058 -0.17 -6.46 48.63
N SER A 1059 0.16 -5.36 47.95
CA SER A 1059 0.49 -4.10 48.62
C SER A 1059 -0.04 -2.89 47.86
N ILE A 1060 -0.69 -2.01 48.62
CA ILE A 1060 -1.22 -0.71 48.19
C ILE A 1060 -0.10 0.33 48.38
N PRO A 1061 0.16 1.24 47.43
CA PRO A 1061 1.00 2.39 47.68
C PRO A 1061 0.21 3.46 48.46
N ALA A 1062 0.50 3.60 49.75
CA ALA A 1062 -0.02 4.70 50.58
C ALA A 1062 0.86 5.96 50.43
N CYS A 1063 0.26 7.14 50.64
CA CYS A 1063 0.92 8.44 50.52
C CYS A 1063 2.12 8.61 51.46
N LYS A 1064 3.08 9.46 51.06
CA LYS A 1064 4.07 10.06 51.97
C LYS A 1064 3.98 11.58 51.93
N HIS A 1065 3.71 12.21 53.07
CA HIS A 1065 3.87 13.64 53.28
C HIS A 1065 4.59 13.91 54.61
N HIS A 1066 5.58 14.82 54.55
CA HIS A 1066 6.18 15.64 55.61
C HIS A 1066 6.78 15.03 56.90
N THR A 1067 7.91 15.61 57.31
CA THR A 1067 8.47 15.57 58.68
C THR A 1067 9.37 16.79 58.87
N LEU A 1068 9.42 17.41 60.05
CA LEU A 1068 8.66 18.65 60.29
C LEU A 1068 9.39 19.56 61.30
N VAL A 1069 9.55 20.85 60.98
CA VAL A 1069 9.97 21.93 61.91
C VAL A 1069 9.34 23.26 61.42
N GLY A 1070 8.79 24.14 62.25
CA GLY A 1070 8.54 24.03 63.70
C GLY A 1070 8.40 25.41 64.39
N PHE A 1071 7.14 25.80 64.66
CA PHE A 1071 6.62 26.80 65.63
C PHE A 1071 7.57 27.21 66.82
N LEU A 1072 7.59 28.44 67.37
CA LEU A 1072 6.70 29.65 67.35
C LEU A 1072 7.55 30.94 67.08
N GLY A 1073 7.05 32.18 66.92
CA GLY A 1073 5.70 32.77 66.89
C GLY A 1073 5.51 33.94 67.90
N THR A 1074 5.25 35.17 67.42
CA THR A 1074 4.78 36.36 68.21
C THR A 1074 4.26 37.51 67.32
N ASP A 1075 3.48 38.43 67.90
CA ASP A 1075 2.69 39.51 67.28
C ASP A 1075 3.48 40.80 66.87
N GLY A 1076 2.85 41.69 66.08
CA GLY A 1076 3.27 43.11 65.96
C GLY A 1076 2.82 43.85 64.68
N GLY A 1077 1.72 44.63 64.74
CA GLY A 1077 1.05 45.21 63.57
C GLY A 1077 1.55 46.55 62.97
N GLN A 1078 0.92 46.92 61.84
CA GLN A 1078 0.77 48.26 61.20
C GLN A 1078 2.07 48.95 60.69
N SER A 1079 2.15 49.52 59.48
CA SER A 1079 1.30 50.61 58.91
C SER A 1079 1.79 51.04 57.49
N SER A 1080 1.13 52.05 56.87
CA SER A 1080 1.39 52.71 55.55
C SER A 1080 1.17 51.86 54.27
N THR A 1081 0.50 52.26 53.16
CA THR A 1081 0.17 53.54 52.46
C THR A 1081 1.32 54.12 51.59
N SER A 1082 1.13 54.70 50.39
CA SER A 1082 -0.08 55.06 49.61
C SER A 1082 0.22 55.45 48.13
N ASP A 1083 -0.75 55.18 47.24
CA ASP A 1083 -1.30 56.00 46.12
C ASP A 1083 -0.47 56.85 45.11
N ALA A 1084 -0.63 56.51 43.82
CA ALA A 1084 -1.16 57.36 42.72
C ALA A 1084 -0.27 58.49 42.08
N PRO A 1085 -0.79 59.35 41.15
CA PRO A 1085 -1.05 59.12 39.70
C PRO A 1085 -0.45 60.28 38.82
N PRO A 1086 -1.11 60.93 37.81
CA PRO A 1086 -1.97 60.54 36.65
C PRO A 1086 -1.42 61.03 35.26
N GLY A 1087 -2.14 60.85 34.13
CA GLY A 1087 -1.81 61.52 32.85
C GLY A 1087 -2.67 61.19 31.60
N ASN A 1088 -3.70 62.00 31.31
CA ASN A 1088 -4.75 61.75 30.29
C ASN A 1088 -4.34 61.87 28.80
N THR A 1089 -5.06 61.14 27.93
CA THR A 1089 -5.77 61.73 26.75
C THR A 1089 -6.97 60.84 26.35
N LEU A 1090 -8.02 61.41 25.73
CA LEU A 1090 -9.32 60.73 25.50
C LEU A 1090 -9.99 61.09 24.16
N SER A 1091 -10.45 60.05 23.44
CA SER A 1091 -11.59 60.06 22.48
C SER A 1091 -11.38 60.89 21.18
N PRO A 1092 -12.23 60.76 20.12
CA PRO A 1092 -13.70 60.63 20.11
C PRO A 1092 -14.22 59.20 19.85
N ALA A 1093 -15.54 59.01 20.02
CA ALA A 1093 -16.26 57.76 19.74
C ALA A 1093 -17.23 57.91 18.56
N ASN A 1094 -17.77 56.80 18.03
CA ASN A 1094 -19.07 56.84 17.34
C ASN A 1094 -19.84 55.49 17.38
N ASN A 1095 -20.84 55.45 18.26
CA ASN A 1095 -22.13 54.74 18.20
C ASN A 1095 -22.24 53.30 17.63
N SER A 1096 -22.27 52.36 18.57
CA SER A 1096 -23.39 51.42 18.82
C SER A 1096 -24.54 51.27 17.80
N HIS A 1097 -24.95 50.00 17.62
CA HIS A 1097 -26.38 49.65 17.47
C HIS A 1097 -26.90 49.01 18.77
N ALA A 1098 -28.19 49.23 19.07
CA ALA A 1098 -28.76 49.05 20.41
C ALA A 1098 -28.95 47.58 20.86
N LYS A 1099 -28.94 47.39 22.19
CA LYS A 1099 -29.38 46.15 22.86
C LYS A 1099 -30.82 45.78 22.45
N LYS A 1100 -31.07 44.48 22.21
CA LYS A 1100 -32.32 43.85 22.67
C LYS A 1100 -32.11 43.35 24.09
N GLY A 1101 -33.19 43.24 24.87
CA GLY A 1101 -33.12 42.77 26.26
C GLY A 1101 -32.53 41.35 26.32
N GLU A 1102 -31.38 41.23 26.97
CA GLU A 1102 -30.72 39.96 27.22
C GLU A 1102 -31.25 39.42 28.54
N VAL A 1103 -31.94 38.30 28.48
CA VAL A 1103 -32.53 37.64 29.65
C VAL A 1103 -31.41 37.10 30.51
N ILE A 1104 -31.24 37.65 31.72
CA ILE A 1104 -30.21 37.18 32.66
C ILE A 1104 -30.76 35.95 33.37
N TYR A 1105 -30.30 34.78 32.94
CA TYR A 1105 -30.67 33.51 33.55
C TYR A 1105 -29.98 33.35 34.90
N ARG A 1106 -30.77 33.14 35.96
CA ARG A 1106 -30.27 32.83 37.30
C ARG A 1106 -30.13 31.31 37.45
N VAL A 1107 -29.00 30.86 37.99
CA VAL A 1107 -28.64 29.44 38.12
C VAL A 1107 -28.12 29.13 39.52
N GLN A 1108 -28.39 27.92 40.01
CA GLN A 1108 -27.87 27.39 41.27
C GLN A 1108 -26.87 26.27 41.00
N ILE A 1109 -25.74 26.24 41.71
CA ILE A 1109 -24.76 25.15 41.63
C ILE A 1109 -25.31 23.92 42.36
N VAL A 1110 -25.38 22.79 41.67
CA VAL A 1110 -25.85 21.50 42.20
C VAL A 1110 -24.74 20.46 42.24
N ASP A 1111 -23.78 20.49 41.31
CA ASP A 1111 -22.59 19.64 41.34
C ASP A 1111 -21.30 20.48 41.22
N PRO A 1112 -20.66 20.82 42.36
CA PRO A 1112 -19.38 21.51 42.36
C PRO A 1112 -18.23 20.77 41.65
N THR A 1113 -18.37 19.48 41.34
CA THR A 1113 -17.33 18.74 40.59
C THR A 1113 -17.33 19.04 39.09
N GLN A 1114 -18.37 19.73 38.58
CA GLN A 1114 -18.44 20.23 37.19
C GLN A 1114 -17.80 21.61 36.99
N ILE A 1115 -17.15 22.16 38.02
CA ILE A 1115 -16.54 23.50 38.02
C ILE A 1115 -15.12 23.44 37.44
N LEU A 1116 -14.78 24.39 36.58
CA LEU A 1116 -13.60 24.36 35.73
C LEU A 1116 -12.48 25.27 36.28
N ASP A 1117 -12.13 25.08 37.56
CA ASP A 1117 -11.17 25.85 38.39
C ASP A 1117 -9.96 26.51 37.70
N GLY A 1118 -9.39 25.86 36.68
CA GLY A 1118 -8.17 26.26 35.98
C GLY A 1118 -8.32 26.60 34.50
N ILE A 1119 -9.54 26.63 33.94
CA ILE A 1119 -9.76 26.89 32.50
C ILE A 1119 -9.28 28.27 32.06
N ASN A 1120 -9.18 29.22 32.98
CA ASN A 1120 -8.64 30.55 32.70
C ASN A 1120 -7.10 30.58 32.55
N LEU A 1121 -6.38 29.49 32.84
CA LEU A 1121 -4.92 29.38 32.75
C LEU A 1121 -4.43 28.65 31.48
N SER A 1122 -5.32 28.16 30.61
CA SER A 1122 -4.96 27.43 29.40
C SER A 1122 -4.19 28.32 28.41
N LYS A 1123 -2.96 27.93 28.04
CA LYS A 1123 -2.16 28.63 27.01
C LYS A 1123 -2.59 28.33 25.57
N ARG A 1124 -3.44 27.32 25.35
CA ARG A 1124 -4.06 27.03 24.05
C ARG A 1124 -5.32 27.89 23.88
N LYS A 1125 -5.61 28.33 22.65
CA LYS A 1125 -6.73 29.23 22.32
C LYS A 1125 -8.06 28.45 22.26
N GLU A 1126 -8.50 27.93 23.39
CA GLU A 1126 -9.59 26.95 23.46
C GLU A 1126 -10.96 27.55 23.85
N LEU A 1127 -11.01 28.73 24.48
CA LEU A 1127 -12.23 29.57 24.55
C LEU A 1127 -11.91 31.03 24.21
N GLN A 1128 -12.82 31.68 23.49
CA GLN A 1128 -12.84 33.13 23.34
C GLN A 1128 -13.68 33.73 24.48
N TRP A 1129 -13.08 34.60 25.29
CA TRP A 1129 -13.71 35.19 26.46
C TRP A 1129 -14.40 36.52 26.13
N PRO A 1130 -15.52 36.88 26.81
CA PRO A 1130 -16.23 38.14 26.57
C PRO A 1130 -15.43 39.36 27.07
N ASP A 1131 -14.64 39.19 28.13
CA ASP A 1131 -13.69 40.20 28.64
C ASP A 1131 -12.47 39.51 29.27
N GLU A 1132 -11.30 40.10 29.06
CA GLU A 1132 -10.00 39.57 29.51
C GLU A 1132 -9.76 39.79 31.01
N GLY A 1133 -10.33 40.87 31.58
CA GLY A 1133 -10.34 41.13 33.02
C GLY A 1133 -11.26 40.16 33.77
N ILE A 1134 -12.37 39.73 33.15
CA ILE A 1134 -13.22 38.65 33.66
C ILE A 1134 -12.46 37.31 33.62
N ARG A 1135 -11.76 36.96 32.51
CA ARG A 1135 -10.94 35.74 32.43
C ARG A 1135 -9.95 35.62 33.60
N LEU A 1136 -9.21 36.68 33.90
CA LEU A 1136 -8.24 36.67 35.01
C LEU A 1136 -8.91 36.46 36.38
N LYS A 1137 -10.18 36.85 36.55
CA LYS A 1137 -10.96 36.65 37.78
C LYS A 1137 -11.72 35.30 37.84
N ALA A 1138 -11.95 34.66 36.70
CA ALA A 1138 -12.85 33.50 36.55
C ALA A 1138 -12.22 32.13 36.84
N GLY A 1139 -11.36 32.04 37.86
CA GLY A 1139 -10.71 30.80 38.25
C GLY A 1139 -9.97 30.89 39.58
N ARG A 1140 -9.58 29.74 40.13
CA ARG A 1140 -9.21 29.51 41.53
C ARG A 1140 -8.18 30.48 42.12
N ASN A 1141 -7.19 30.89 41.32
CA ASN A 1141 -6.16 31.86 41.74
C ASN A 1141 -6.72 33.22 42.20
N SER A 1142 -7.90 33.60 41.72
CA SER A 1142 -8.59 34.86 42.07
C SER A 1142 -9.68 34.68 43.13
N TRP A 1143 -9.98 33.44 43.53
CA TRP A 1143 -10.94 33.12 44.59
C TRP A 1143 -10.28 33.07 45.99
N LYS A 1144 -8.98 32.75 46.05
CA LYS A 1144 -8.19 32.59 47.29
C LYS A 1144 -8.76 31.49 48.20
N ASP A 1145 -9.22 31.87 49.39
CA ASP A 1145 -9.80 30.99 50.42
C ASP A 1145 -11.31 30.73 50.20
N TRP A 1146 -11.93 31.46 49.27
CA TRP A 1146 -13.30 31.20 48.81
C TRP A 1146 -13.30 30.10 47.74
N SER A 1147 -14.37 29.30 47.73
CA SER A 1147 -14.66 28.36 46.64
C SER A 1147 -16.17 28.28 46.44
N PRO A 1148 -16.66 28.12 45.20
CA PRO A 1148 -18.08 27.83 44.96
C PRO A 1148 -18.51 26.52 45.62
N GLN A 1149 -19.74 26.48 46.15
CA GLN A 1149 -20.33 25.32 46.84
C GLN A 1149 -21.73 25.01 46.31
N GLU A 1150 -22.22 23.81 46.61
CA GLU A 1150 -23.59 23.38 46.32
C GLU A 1150 -24.59 24.34 47.00
N GLY A 1151 -25.67 24.70 46.29
CA GLY A 1151 -26.68 25.66 46.73
C GLY A 1151 -26.34 27.13 46.48
N MET A 1152 -25.10 27.49 46.10
CA MET A 1152 -24.78 28.88 45.71
C MET A 1152 -25.46 29.27 44.40
N GLU A 1153 -25.99 30.49 44.34
CA GLU A 1153 -26.72 31.02 43.18
C GLU A 1153 -25.97 32.17 42.50
N GLY A 1154 -26.13 32.30 41.19
CA GLY A 1154 -25.52 33.37 40.41
C GLY A 1154 -26.17 33.57 39.04
N HIS A 1155 -25.67 34.58 38.33
CA HIS A 1155 -26.20 35.00 37.02
C HIS A 1155 -25.31 34.50 35.89
N VAL A 1156 -25.90 33.86 34.87
CA VAL A 1156 -25.17 33.48 33.65
C VAL A 1156 -24.85 34.74 32.85
N ILE A 1157 -23.56 35.07 32.74
CA ILE A 1157 -23.07 36.24 31.98
C ILE A 1157 -22.51 35.86 30.60
N HIS A 1158 -22.26 34.57 30.33
CA HIS A 1158 -21.89 34.06 29.00
C HIS A 1158 -22.15 32.55 28.91
N ARG A 1159 -22.47 32.04 27.71
CA ARG A 1159 -22.72 30.61 27.43
C ARG A 1159 -21.91 30.18 26.19
N TRP A 1160 -21.03 29.20 26.35
CA TRP A 1160 -20.32 28.55 25.23
C TRP A 1160 -20.95 27.19 24.93
N VAL A 1161 -21.37 26.96 23.69
CA VAL A 1161 -22.11 25.78 23.23
C VAL A 1161 -21.26 24.96 22.26
N PRO A 1162 -21.29 23.61 22.31
CA PRO A 1162 -20.64 22.78 21.29
C PRO A 1162 -21.12 23.10 19.88
N CYS A 1163 -20.25 22.95 18.89
CA CYS A 1163 -20.54 23.19 17.47
C CYS A 1163 -21.11 24.60 17.11
N SER A 1164 -21.08 25.60 18.00
CA SER A 1164 -21.54 26.97 17.66
C SER A 1164 -20.83 27.50 16.42
N ARG A 1165 -21.57 28.09 15.49
CA ARG A 1165 -21.01 28.68 14.26
C ARG A 1165 -20.13 29.90 14.57
N ASP A 1166 -20.46 30.65 15.61
CA ASP A 1166 -19.67 31.77 16.11
C ASP A 1166 -18.54 31.29 17.04
N PRO A 1167 -17.26 31.69 16.79
CA PRO A 1167 -16.15 31.42 17.70
C PRO A 1167 -16.31 32.00 19.11
N GLY A 1168 -17.00 33.14 19.27
CA GLY A 1168 -17.20 33.78 20.58
C GLY A 1168 -18.03 32.95 21.56
N THR A 1169 -18.91 32.10 21.04
CA THR A 1169 -19.85 31.25 21.77
C THR A 1169 -19.58 29.75 21.58
N ARG A 1170 -18.42 29.35 21.04
CA ARG A 1170 -18.06 27.94 20.83
C ARG A 1170 -17.38 27.33 22.05
N SER A 1171 -17.88 26.18 22.52
CA SER A 1171 -17.19 25.31 23.48
C SER A 1171 -16.24 24.34 22.77
N HIS A 1172 -15.11 24.03 23.41
CA HIS A 1172 -14.13 23.03 22.95
C HIS A 1172 -14.22 21.69 23.70
N ILE A 1173 -15.02 21.60 24.78
CA ILE A 1173 -15.08 20.42 25.69
C ILE A 1173 -16.25 19.48 25.33
N ASP A 1174 -16.82 19.66 24.13
CA ASP A 1174 -18.05 18.99 23.63
C ASP A 1174 -19.23 18.98 24.62
N LYS A 1175 -19.26 19.96 25.52
CA LYS A 1175 -20.31 20.24 26.50
C LYS A 1175 -20.55 21.74 26.59
N THR A 1176 -21.77 22.15 26.94
CA THR A 1176 -22.05 23.56 27.23
C THR A 1176 -21.32 24.01 28.49
N VAL A 1177 -20.60 25.13 28.41
CA VAL A 1177 -19.94 25.77 29.54
C VAL A 1177 -20.63 27.11 29.81
N LEU A 1178 -20.97 27.36 31.07
CA LEU A 1178 -21.57 28.58 31.56
C LEU A 1178 -20.53 29.39 32.33
N LEU A 1179 -20.50 30.69 32.11
CA LEU A 1179 -19.80 31.65 32.94
C LEU A 1179 -20.81 32.30 33.87
N VAL A 1180 -20.72 31.98 35.16
CA VAL A 1180 -21.67 32.41 36.19
C VAL A 1180 -20.99 33.46 37.09
N GLN A 1181 -21.66 34.59 37.31
CA GLN A 1181 -21.26 35.55 38.34
C GLN A 1181 -21.99 35.25 39.65
N ILE A 1182 -21.22 35.02 40.71
CA ILE A 1182 -21.69 34.84 42.09
C ILE A 1182 -21.04 35.96 42.90
N ASP A 1183 -21.85 36.88 43.43
CA ASP A 1183 -21.39 38.12 44.07
C ASP A 1183 -20.35 38.89 43.21
N ASP A 1184 -19.14 39.14 43.73
CA ASP A 1184 -18.02 39.75 43.01
C ASP A 1184 -17.08 38.74 42.33
N LYS A 1185 -17.45 37.44 42.31
CA LYS A 1185 -16.67 36.34 41.72
C LYS A 1185 -17.28 35.85 40.41
N TYR A 1186 -16.42 35.30 39.55
CA TYR A 1186 -16.81 34.61 38.34
C TYR A 1186 -16.38 33.15 38.42
N VAL A 1187 -17.26 32.25 38.01
CA VAL A 1187 -17.11 30.79 38.08
C VAL A 1187 -17.48 30.20 36.73
N THR A 1188 -16.63 29.32 36.20
CA THR A 1188 -16.92 28.54 34.99
C THR A 1188 -17.39 27.14 35.38
N VAL A 1189 -18.55 26.73 34.87
CA VAL A 1189 -19.20 25.47 35.24
C VAL A 1189 -19.88 24.85 34.02
N ILE A 1190 -19.86 23.52 33.91
CA ILE A 1190 -20.60 22.82 32.86
C ILE A 1190 -22.09 22.91 33.16
N GLU A 1191 -22.92 23.10 32.12
CA GLU A 1191 -24.38 23.26 32.23
C GLU A 1191 -25.08 22.14 33.03
N THR A 1192 -24.57 20.90 32.98
CA THR A 1192 -25.07 19.76 33.78
C THR A 1192 -24.79 19.85 35.28
N GLY A 1193 -23.97 20.80 35.73
CA GLY A 1193 -23.65 21.02 37.14
C GLY A 1193 -24.49 22.10 37.84
N VAL A 1194 -25.44 22.71 37.11
CA VAL A 1194 -26.32 23.76 37.64
C VAL A 1194 -27.80 23.47 37.38
N LEU A 1195 -28.66 24.10 38.16
CA LEU A 1195 -30.10 24.16 37.96
C LEU A 1195 -30.49 25.57 37.49
N GLU A 1196 -31.21 25.70 36.37
CA GLU A 1196 -31.78 26.98 35.96
C GLU A 1196 -32.98 27.33 36.87
N LEU A 1197 -32.87 28.45 37.59
CA LEU A 1197 -33.93 28.96 38.49
C LEU A 1197 -34.93 29.87 37.75
N GLY A 1198 -34.61 30.27 36.52
CA GLY A 1198 -35.47 31.05 35.64
C GLY A 1198 -34.87 32.40 35.25
N ALA A 1199 -35.74 33.27 34.73
CA ALA A 1199 -35.43 34.63 34.30
C ALA A 1199 -35.94 35.63 35.32
N GLU A 1200 -35.09 36.56 35.75
CA GLU A 1200 -35.54 37.81 36.37
C GLU A 1200 -35.93 38.81 35.27
N VAL A 1201 -36.92 39.67 35.55
CA VAL A 1201 -37.62 40.54 34.57
C VAL A 1201 -37.46 42.02 34.92
#